data_AF-A0A5N5LE58-F1
#
_entry.id   AF-A0A5N5LE58-F1
#
_cell.length_a   1.000
_cell.length_b   1.000
_cell.length_c   1.000
_cell.angle_alpha   90.00
_cell.angle_beta   90.00
_cell.angle_gamma   90.00
#
_symmetry.space_group_name_H-M   'P 1'
#
loop_
_entity.id
_entity.type
_entity.pdbx_description
1 polymer ?
#
loop_
_entity_poly.entity_id
_entity_poly.type
_entity_poly.pdbx_seq_one_letter_code
_entity_poly.pdbx_strand_id
1 'polypeptide(L)'
;MESEICNLIEVWLSVFASVCYCYAIGKVVPKGTGRLVFLLPIVCLFLYLPLHLFVLHFRGTTAFFIAWLANFKLLLFAFGKGPLSSDNRSISLPHFVAVACLPIKIQHKVDSSPRSHIHHAQKLQNGKKSSPNYGVKTLLLASLVNVHNYSDYIHPKVVSLLNVMYLYIQLEIILAIAAAVAKVLLGLELEPQFDEPYLSTSLQDFWGRRWNLMVSSILRLAVYEPTRNLASGLVGRKWARFPAVMGTFFVSGIMHELMFFYLGSDKLTMELTCFFLLHGLCLIAEGFLKKCFGGRWRLPAVISGLLTTGFVLLTGYWLFLPLMYSCRVFERASAESVEDLSEYTQLTPFGQSALGSLQLTMETCRERKDMEDELSSFLKVWVSVFFCLCCCYAIGKTIPKGRTRFLFLIPFVCLFFYLPLNLSTIFLGGNTAFYIAWLGNFKLLLYAFGEGPLSSQYSSRSLLTFVCVACLPIKIQENPPPKSQNQENQPPVIPTDQTHKSPLNYAIKGLLWAFLVVVHDYNEYIHPKIIMCLLGLHLYIFLDVVLALVAVLARTILGLELEPQFNEPHLSTSLQDFWGKRWNLMVSSILRQTVYEPTRNIGKRFVGRRWSPIPAVLATFLLSAIMHEVMFYYLLRVKPTWEVTWFLLLHGFCVTLEIAIKKALKGRWQLPRLISGLFTIGFVVATSCWLFFPKPLKCRADARAFEEYAALRAFGSDCSHALFGRPSITRSH
;
A
#
# COMPACT_ATOMS: atom_id res chain seq x y z
N MET A 1 -18.08 -9.80 -5.20
CA MET A 1 -17.16 -8.69 -4.87
C MET A 1 -15.70 -9.17 -4.70
N GLU A 2 -15.47 -10.37 -4.17
CA GLU A 2 -14.12 -10.88 -3.84
C GLU A 2 -13.24 -11.20 -5.07
N SER A 3 -13.79 -11.85 -6.09
CA SER A 3 -13.10 -12.08 -7.38
C SER A 3 -12.68 -10.78 -8.07
N GLU A 4 -13.46 -9.71 -7.90
CA GLU A 4 -13.15 -8.40 -8.46
C GLU A 4 -11.98 -7.72 -7.74
N ILE A 5 -11.87 -7.89 -6.42
CA ILE A 5 -10.72 -7.37 -5.65
C ILE A 5 -9.43 -8.07 -6.12
N CYS A 6 -9.50 -9.36 -6.45
CA CYS A 6 -8.38 -10.11 -7.02
C CYS A 6 -7.97 -9.54 -8.38
N ASN A 7 -8.93 -9.37 -9.29
CA ASN A 7 -8.71 -8.74 -10.61
C ASN A 7 -8.11 -7.33 -10.45
N LEU A 8 -8.59 -6.55 -9.49
CA LEU A 8 -8.05 -5.21 -9.19
C LEU A 8 -6.59 -5.28 -8.77
N ILE A 9 -6.24 -6.17 -7.84
CA ILE A 9 -4.86 -6.35 -7.39
C ILE A 9 -3.97 -6.76 -8.57
N GLU A 10 -4.40 -7.71 -9.39
CA GLU A 10 -3.65 -8.19 -10.55
C GLU A 10 -3.41 -7.09 -11.60
N VAL A 11 -4.45 -6.33 -11.92
CA VAL A 11 -4.35 -5.19 -12.85
C VAL A 11 -3.33 -4.18 -12.32
N TRP A 12 -3.41 -3.82 -11.03
CA TRP A 12 -2.51 -2.82 -10.45
C TRP A 12 -1.08 -3.33 -10.23
N LEU A 13 -0.87 -4.62 -10.00
CA LEU A 13 0.46 -5.26 -10.02
C LEU A 13 1.07 -5.23 -11.43
N SER A 14 0.27 -5.51 -12.45
CA SER A 14 0.69 -5.44 -13.86
C SER A 14 1.05 -4.01 -14.26
N VAL A 15 0.26 -3.03 -13.82
CA VAL A 15 0.60 -1.59 -13.96
C VAL A 15 1.93 -1.29 -13.28
N PHE A 16 2.12 -1.70 -12.03
CA PHE A 16 3.34 -1.44 -11.28
C PHE A 16 4.59 -2.01 -11.99
N ALA A 17 4.53 -3.28 -12.40
CA ALA A 17 5.61 -3.94 -13.15
C ALA A 17 5.91 -3.20 -14.47
N SER A 18 4.87 -2.83 -15.21
CA SER A 18 4.98 -2.10 -16.48
C SER A 18 5.62 -0.72 -16.31
N VAL A 19 5.26 0.02 -15.27
CA VAL A 19 5.86 1.34 -14.99
C VAL A 19 7.32 1.20 -14.53
N CYS A 20 7.66 0.16 -13.77
CA CYS A 20 9.04 -0.15 -13.42
C CYS A 20 9.89 -0.45 -14.66
N TYR A 21 9.33 -1.19 -15.62
CA TYR A 21 9.97 -1.42 -16.93
C TYR A 21 10.18 -0.10 -17.68
N CYS A 22 9.16 0.77 -17.75
CA CYS A 22 9.27 2.08 -18.40
C CYS A 22 10.37 2.95 -17.78
N TYR A 23 10.52 2.91 -16.45
CA TYR A 23 11.57 3.61 -15.74
C TYR A 23 12.97 3.11 -16.12
N ALA A 24 13.16 1.79 -16.21
CA ALA A 24 14.42 1.18 -16.63
C ALA A 24 14.76 1.55 -18.08
N ILE A 25 13.80 1.45 -18.99
CA ILE A 25 13.96 1.88 -20.40
C ILE A 25 14.35 3.35 -20.50
N GLY A 26 13.77 4.21 -19.67
CA GLY A 26 14.12 5.63 -19.61
C GLY A 26 15.57 5.93 -19.28
N LYS A 27 16.27 5.02 -18.57
CA LYS A 27 17.70 5.13 -18.25
C LYS A 27 18.61 4.55 -19.33
N VAL A 28 18.13 3.55 -20.07
CA VAL A 28 18.92 2.81 -21.07
C VAL A 28 18.78 3.43 -22.45
N VAL A 29 17.57 3.81 -22.84
CA VAL A 29 17.24 4.28 -24.19
C VAL A 29 17.11 5.81 -24.18
N PRO A 30 17.82 6.54 -25.06
CA PRO A 30 17.73 8.00 -25.13
C PRO A 30 16.34 8.48 -25.55
N LYS A 31 16.02 9.74 -25.23
CA LYS A 31 14.74 10.37 -25.61
C LYS A 31 14.59 10.44 -27.14
N GLY A 32 13.40 10.12 -27.64
CA GLY A 32 13.08 10.10 -29.08
C GLY A 32 12.26 8.89 -29.50
N THR A 33 12.20 8.65 -30.81
CA THR A 33 11.39 7.59 -31.41
C THR A 33 11.78 6.18 -30.94
N GLY A 34 13.08 5.93 -30.70
CA GLY A 34 13.54 4.64 -30.18
C GLY A 34 12.91 4.30 -28.83
N ARG A 35 12.83 5.27 -27.91
CA ARG A 35 12.16 5.09 -26.61
C ARG A 35 10.66 4.85 -26.79
N LEU A 36 10.01 5.53 -27.74
CA LEU A 36 8.58 5.31 -28.02
C LEU A 36 8.29 3.86 -28.43
N VAL A 37 9.13 3.25 -29.27
CA VAL A 37 8.95 1.86 -29.72
C VAL A 37 8.97 0.89 -28.53
N PHE A 38 9.87 1.08 -27.57
CA PHE A 38 9.92 0.24 -26.36
C PHE A 38 8.75 0.49 -25.39
N LEU A 39 8.16 1.68 -25.39
CA LEU A 39 7.01 2.01 -24.54
C LEU A 39 5.67 1.59 -25.17
N LEU A 40 5.61 1.40 -26.49
CA LEU A 40 4.37 1.09 -27.21
C LEU A 40 3.66 -0.20 -26.71
N PRO A 41 4.35 -1.31 -26.41
CA PRO A 41 3.70 -2.49 -25.84
C PRO A 41 3.00 -2.20 -24.51
N ILE A 42 3.60 -1.34 -23.68
CA ILE A 42 3.01 -0.93 -22.40
C ILE A 42 1.80 -0.03 -22.63
N VAL A 43 1.85 0.87 -23.62
CA VAL A 43 0.70 1.70 -23.98
C VAL A 43 -0.49 0.84 -24.42
N CYS A 44 -0.26 -0.19 -25.23
CA CYS A 44 -1.30 -1.15 -25.62
C CYS A 44 -1.84 -1.92 -24.42
N LEU A 45 -0.95 -2.40 -23.54
CA LEU A 45 -1.36 -3.09 -22.31
C LEU A 45 -2.22 -2.20 -21.41
N PHE A 46 -1.88 -0.92 -21.26
CA PHE A 46 -2.63 0.04 -20.44
C PHE A 46 -4.04 0.34 -20.98
N LEU A 47 -4.26 0.19 -22.29
CA LEU A 47 -5.61 0.23 -22.87
C LEU A 47 -6.38 -1.08 -22.60
N TYR A 48 -5.69 -2.21 -22.56
CA TYR A 48 -6.34 -3.50 -22.34
C TYR A 48 -6.74 -3.74 -20.87
N LEU A 49 -5.88 -3.36 -19.90
CA LEU A 49 -6.04 -3.68 -18.49
C LEU A 49 -7.39 -3.31 -17.84
N PRO A 50 -8.00 -2.13 -18.10
CA PRO A 50 -9.30 -1.81 -17.50
C PRO A 50 -10.43 -2.76 -17.91
N LEU A 51 -10.29 -3.52 -19.01
CA LEU A 51 -11.30 -4.48 -19.45
C LEU A 51 -11.43 -5.70 -18.53
N HIS A 52 -10.44 -5.94 -17.67
CA HIS A 52 -10.45 -7.04 -16.69
C HIS A 52 -11.25 -6.73 -15.43
N LEU A 53 -11.72 -5.49 -15.28
CA LEU A 53 -12.52 -5.07 -14.14
C LEU A 53 -14.00 -5.03 -14.55
N PHE A 54 -14.87 -5.50 -13.67
CA PHE A 54 -16.32 -5.52 -13.88
C PHE A 54 -17.04 -4.45 -13.07
N VAL A 55 -16.53 -4.08 -11.88
CA VAL A 55 -17.12 -3.03 -11.03
C VAL A 55 -16.87 -1.67 -11.65
N LEU A 56 -17.94 -0.89 -11.82
CA LEU A 56 -17.98 0.38 -12.53
C LEU A 56 -16.94 1.36 -11.98
N HIS A 57 -16.88 1.50 -10.66
CA HIS A 57 -15.95 2.44 -10.01
C HIS A 57 -14.49 2.02 -10.19
N PHE A 58 -14.15 0.74 -10.05
CA PHE A 58 -12.79 0.24 -10.24
C PHE A 58 -12.36 0.32 -11.71
N ARG A 59 -13.22 -0.11 -12.62
CA ARG A 59 -12.99 -0.02 -14.07
C ARG A 59 -12.82 1.42 -14.53
N GLY A 60 -13.75 2.30 -14.17
CA GLY A 60 -13.75 3.70 -14.56
C GLY A 60 -12.54 4.47 -14.04
N THR A 61 -12.17 4.27 -12.77
CA THR A 61 -10.99 4.92 -12.19
C THR A 61 -9.70 4.41 -12.80
N THR A 62 -9.56 3.10 -12.99
CA THR A 62 -8.39 2.49 -13.64
C THR A 62 -8.26 2.94 -15.09
N ALA A 63 -9.37 3.00 -15.84
CA ALA A 63 -9.39 3.52 -17.21
C ALA A 63 -8.94 4.99 -17.26
N PHE A 64 -9.46 5.84 -16.37
CA PHE A 64 -9.06 7.25 -16.31
C PHE A 64 -7.58 7.41 -15.94
N PHE A 65 -7.09 6.69 -14.94
CA PHE A 65 -5.72 6.83 -14.44
C PHE A 65 -4.69 6.23 -15.39
N ILE A 66 -4.97 5.05 -15.94
CA ILE A 66 -4.00 4.23 -16.67
C ILE A 66 -4.19 4.36 -18.17
N ALA A 67 -5.34 3.95 -18.70
CA ALA A 67 -5.61 3.97 -20.14
C ALA A 67 -5.54 5.38 -20.73
N TRP A 68 -5.93 6.40 -19.97
CA TRP A 68 -5.81 7.80 -20.38
C TRP A 68 -4.55 8.47 -19.82
N LEU A 69 -4.51 8.82 -18.53
CA LEU A 69 -3.47 9.73 -18.03
C LEU A 69 -2.06 9.14 -18.09
N ALA A 70 -1.86 7.90 -17.65
CA ALA A 70 -0.54 7.26 -17.67
C ALA A 70 -0.01 7.11 -19.10
N ASN A 71 -0.87 6.70 -20.05
CA ASN A 71 -0.50 6.61 -21.45
C ASN A 71 0.01 7.93 -22.03
N PHE A 72 -0.71 9.04 -21.83
CA PHE A 72 -0.25 10.34 -22.34
C PHE A 72 1.05 10.79 -21.66
N LYS A 73 1.22 10.51 -20.36
CA LYS A 73 2.47 10.81 -19.66
C LYS A 73 3.63 9.97 -20.21
N LEU A 74 3.43 8.70 -20.53
CA LEU A 74 4.43 7.82 -21.14
C LEU A 74 4.78 8.25 -22.57
N LEU A 75 3.79 8.66 -23.37
CA LEU A 75 4.03 9.23 -24.69
C LEU A 75 4.87 10.50 -24.61
N LEU A 76 4.56 11.40 -23.68
CA LEU A 76 5.39 12.59 -23.43
C LEU A 76 6.79 12.22 -22.94
N PHE A 77 6.91 11.22 -22.07
CA PHE A 77 8.17 10.70 -21.55
C PHE A 77 9.08 10.12 -22.64
N ALA A 78 8.50 9.51 -23.67
CA ALA A 78 9.24 9.02 -24.84
C ALA A 78 10.11 10.13 -25.47
N PHE A 79 9.57 11.36 -25.52
CA PHE A 79 10.22 12.53 -26.11
C PHE A 79 10.89 13.45 -25.08
N GLY A 80 11.02 13.01 -23.82
CA GLY A 80 11.63 13.83 -22.76
C GLY A 80 10.79 15.05 -22.37
N LYS A 81 9.47 14.96 -22.49
CA LYS A 81 8.51 16.00 -22.07
C LYS A 81 7.60 15.50 -20.95
N GLY A 82 6.80 16.40 -20.38
CA GLY A 82 5.79 16.06 -19.39
C GLY A 82 6.35 15.80 -17.98
N PRO A 83 5.47 15.42 -17.04
CA PRO A 83 5.81 15.34 -15.62
C PRO A 83 6.81 14.22 -15.28
N LEU A 84 6.97 13.24 -16.17
CA LEU A 84 7.91 12.13 -16.01
C LEU A 84 9.35 12.46 -16.46
N SER A 85 9.57 13.60 -17.11
CA SER A 85 10.85 13.96 -17.74
C SER A 85 11.58 15.14 -17.07
N SER A 86 11.33 15.43 -15.79
CA SER A 86 11.88 16.64 -15.16
C SER A 86 13.43 16.69 -15.21
N ASP A 87 13.96 17.76 -15.83
CA ASP A 87 15.37 17.92 -16.24
C ASP A 87 16.37 18.06 -15.08
N ASN A 88 15.95 18.15 -13.81
CA ASN A 88 16.84 18.58 -12.72
C ASN A 88 16.99 17.65 -11.51
N ARG A 89 16.52 16.40 -11.58
CA ARG A 89 16.88 15.35 -10.62
C ARG A 89 16.50 14.00 -11.20
N SER A 90 17.37 12.99 -11.11
CA SER A 90 16.96 11.61 -11.39
C SER A 90 15.77 11.26 -10.50
N ILE A 91 14.56 11.27 -11.06
CA ILE A 91 13.33 10.91 -10.35
C ILE A 91 13.54 9.51 -9.76
N SER A 92 13.31 9.34 -8.45
CA SER A 92 13.42 8.02 -7.83
C SER A 92 12.28 7.12 -8.31
N LEU A 93 12.49 5.80 -8.34
CA LEU A 93 11.47 4.86 -8.81
C LEU A 93 10.09 5.06 -8.15
N PRO A 94 9.96 5.26 -6.82
CA PRO A 94 8.66 5.50 -6.19
C PRO A 94 7.97 6.78 -6.69
N HIS A 95 8.74 7.84 -6.93
CA HIS A 95 8.20 9.08 -7.49
C HIS A 95 7.76 8.90 -8.93
N PHE A 96 8.54 8.17 -9.74
CA PHE A 96 8.20 7.88 -11.12
C PHE A 96 6.90 7.06 -11.20
N VAL A 97 6.78 6.00 -10.38
CA VAL A 97 5.57 5.16 -10.30
C VAL A 97 4.35 5.99 -9.94
N ALA A 98 4.43 6.79 -8.88
CA ALA A 98 3.28 7.57 -8.45
C ALA A 98 2.88 8.65 -9.46
N VAL A 99 3.84 9.37 -10.05
CA VAL A 99 3.55 10.39 -11.06
C VAL A 99 2.96 9.76 -12.32
N ALA A 100 3.39 8.55 -12.70
CA ALA A 100 2.83 7.84 -13.84
C ALA A 100 1.37 7.44 -13.55
N CYS A 101 1.14 6.72 -12.43
CA CYS A 101 -0.12 6.08 -12.12
C CYS A 101 -1.21 7.02 -11.61
N LEU A 102 -0.86 8.07 -10.88
CA LEU A 102 -1.85 8.94 -10.21
C LEU A 102 -2.01 10.28 -10.94
N PRO A 103 -3.19 10.91 -10.88
CA PRO A 103 -3.45 12.23 -11.45
C PRO A 103 -2.80 13.36 -10.63
N ILE A 104 -1.47 13.33 -10.53
CA ILE A 104 -0.62 14.23 -9.73
C ILE A 104 0.12 15.22 -10.61
N LYS A 105 0.07 16.50 -10.22
CA LYS A 105 0.99 17.52 -10.74
C LYS A 105 1.96 17.92 -9.64
N ILE A 106 3.25 17.70 -9.87
CA ILE A 106 4.31 18.14 -8.95
C ILE A 106 4.46 19.65 -9.10
N GLN A 107 4.31 20.39 -8.00
CA GLN A 107 4.70 21.81 -7.98
C GLN A 107 6.22 21.91 -7.94
N HIS A 108 6.84 22.25 -9.08
CA HIS A 108 8.24 22.65 -9.08
C HIS A 108 8.34 24.05 -8.47
N LYS A 109 9.10 24.17 -7.37
CA LYS A 109 9.52 25.45 -6.82
C LYS A 109 10.50 26.07 -7.83
N VAL A 110 9.98 26.80 -8.81
CA VAL A 110 10.81 27.56 -9.74
C VAL A 110 11.28 28.80 -8.99
N ASP A 111 12.58 28.88 -8.71
CA ASP A 111 13.24 30.08 -8.19
C ASP A 111 12.94 31.25 -9.14
N SER A 112 11.98 32.08 -8.76
CA SER A 112 11.58 33.27 -9.50
C SER A 112 11.45 34.41 -8.51
N SER A 113 12.06 35.55 -8.88
CA SER A 113 12.34 36.79 -8.13
C SER A 113 11.51 37.14 -6.87
N PRO A 114 12.03 37.96 -5.94
CA PRO A 114 11.36 38.30 -4.67
C PRO A 114 9.93 38.84 -4.78
N ARG A 115 9.55 39.48 -5.89
CA ARG A 115 8.19 40.01 -6.13
C ARG A 115 7.17 38.92 -6.49
N SER A 116 7.57 37.81 -7.10
CA SER A 116 6.67 36.68 -7.35
C SER A 116 6.33 35.90 -6.09
N HIS A 117 7.20 35.90 -5.07
CA HIS A 117 6.97 35.18 -3.82
C HIS A 117 5.74 35.68 -3.05
N ILE A 118 5.46 36.98 -3.03
CA ILE A 118 4.32 37.55 -2.28
C ILE A 118 2.99 37.18 -2.95
N HIS A 119 2.89 37.36 -4.27
CA HIS A 119 1.69 36.98 -5.03
C HIS A 119 1.46 35.46 -5.08
N HIS A 120 2.53 34.67 -5.16
CA HIS A 120 2.44 33.21 -5.18
C HIS A 120 2.10 32.64 -3.79
N ALA A 121 2.59 33.25 -2.70
CA ALA A 121 2.23 32.90 -1.32
C ALA A 121 0.77 33.24 -0.99
N GLN A 122 0.26 34.40 -1.44
CA GLN A 122 -1.16 34.73 -1.31
C GLN A 122 -2.07 33.77 -2.09
N LYS A 123 -1.65 33.33 -3.29
CA LYS A 123 -2.37 32.31 -4.06
C LYS A 123 -2.30 30.91 -3.41
N LEU A 124 -1.22 30.62 -2.69
CA LEU A 124 -1.01 29.36 -1.94
C LEU A 124 -1.93 29.24 -0.72
N GLN A 125 -2.23 30.37 -0.06
CA GLN A 125 -3.16 30.43 1.08
C GLN A 125 -4.63 30.31 0.65
N ASN A 126 -5.00 30.90 -0.50
CA ASN A 126 -6.38 30.85 -1.00
C ASN A 126 -6.74 29.57 -1.77
N GLY A 127 -5.77 28.78 -2.26
CA GLY A 127 -6.01 27.56 -3.04
C GLY A 127 -6.07 26.25 -2.22
N LYS A 128 -5.72 26.29 -0.93
CA LYS A 128 -5.92 25.13 -0.04
C LYS A 128 -7.39 25.06 0.33
N LYS A 129 -8.17 24.26 -0.43
CA LYS A 129 -9.54 23.89 -0.04
C LYS A 129 -9.51 23.42 1.41
N SER A 130 -10.26 24.09 2.27
CA SER A 130 -10.32 23.79 3.69
C SER A 130 -10.88 22.38 3.86
N SER A 131 -10.27 21.59 4.76
CA SER A 131 -10.75 20.26 5.19
C SER A 131 -12.29 20.13 5.31
N PRO A 132 -13.04 21.12 5.83
CA PRO A 132 -14.50 21.06 5.88
C PRO A 132 -15.23 21.06 4.51
N ASN A 133 -14.66 21.61 3.43
CA ASN A 133 -15.32 21.63 2.11
C ASN A 133 -15.52 20.20 1.57
N TYR A 134 -14.51 19.34 1.71
CA TYR A 134 -14.64 17.93 1.33
C TYR A 134 -15.64 17.18 2.22
N GLY A 135 -15.68 17.49 3.52
CA GLY A 135 -16.68 16.92 4.44
C GLY A 135 -18.12 17.25 4.03
N VAL A 136 -18.39 18.51 3.66
CA VAL A 136 -19.71 18.94 3.16
C VAL A 136 -20.05 18.23 1.84
N LYS A 137 -19.09 18.11 0.91
CA LYS A 137 -19.29 17.40 -0.36
C LYS A 137 -19.58 15.91 -0.17
N THR A 138 -18.92 15.25 0.80
CA THR A 138 -19.22 13.85 1.15
C THR A 138 -20.63 13.69 1.73
N LEU A 139 -21.05 14.59 2.63
CA LEU A 139 -22.43 14.59 3.16
C LEU A 139 -23.46 14.84 2.06
N LEU A 140 -23.16 15.75 1.13
CA LEU A 140 -24.01 16.03 -0.02
C LEU A 140 -24.09 14.81 -0.95
N LEU A 141 -22.98 14.10 -1.19
CA LEU A 141 -22.96 12.87 -1.97
C LEU A 141 -23.84 11.78 -1.32
N ALA A 142 -23.68 11.55 -0.02
CA ALA A 142 -24.51 10.59 0.72
C ALA A 142 -26.01 10.95 0.66
N SER A 143 -26.32 12.25 0.76
CA SER A 143 -27.68 12.75 0.62
C SER A 143 -28.24 12.52 -0.79
N LEU A 144 -27.44 12.76 -1.83
CA LEU A 144 -27.83 12.54 -3.23
C LEU A 144 -28.09 11.06 -3.53
N VAL A 145 -27.29 10.14 -2.97
CA VAL A 145 -27.52 8.70 -3.06
C VAL A 145 -28.88 8.34 -2.44
N ASN A 146 -29.18 8.86 -1.25
CA ASN A 146 -30.46 8.59 -0.60
C ASN A 146 -31.66 9.18 -1.36
N VAL A 147 -31.51 10.37 -1.96
CA VAL A 147 -32.55 10.98 -2.81
C VAL A 147 -32.79 10.16 -4.08
N HIS A 148 -31.79 9.44 -4.58
CA HIS A 148 -31.94 8.57 -5.75
C HIS A 148 -32.94 7.42 -5.51
N ASN A 149 -33.09 6.95 -4.27
CA ASN A 149 -34.11 5.95 -3.90
C ASN A 149 -35.55 6.46 -4.10
N TYR A 150 -35.74 7.78 -4.19
CA TYR A 150 -37.03 8.42 -4.45
C TYR A 150 -37.11 9.01 -5.87
N SER A 151 -36.21 8.62 -6.76
CA SER A 151 -36.12 9.18 -8.12
C SER A 151 -37.42 8.99 -8.92
N ASP A 152 -38.17 7.91 -8.67
CA ASP A 152 -39.47 7.64 -9.29
C ASP A 152 -40.53 8.71 -8.97
N TYR A 153 -40.40 9.42 -7.85
CA TYR A 153 -41.32 10.47 -7.41
C TYR A 153 -40.87 11.88 -7.80
N ILE A 154 -39.68 12.02 -8.39
CA ILE A 154 -39.07 13.30 -8.73
C ILE A 154 -39.15 13.53 -10.24
N HIS A 155 -39.48 14.75 -10.65
CA HIS A 155 -39.57 15.09 -12.08
C HIS A 155 -38.27 14.72 -12.83
N PRO A 156 -38.30 14.03 -13.99
CA PRO A 156 -37.11 13.47 -14.66
C PRO A 156 -35.98 14.48 -14.92
N LYS A 157 -36.32 15.72 -15.31
CA LYS A 157 -35.33 16.79 -15.51
C LYS A 157 -34.56 17.16 -14.22
N VAL A 158 -35.22 17.09 -13.07
CA VAL A 158 -34.60 17.35 -11.77
C VAL A 158 -33.66 16.19 -11.43
N VAL A 159 -34.07 14.94 -11.66
CA VAL A 159 -33.20 13.76 -11.50
C VAL A 159 -31.94 13.87 -12.37
N SER A 160 -32.06 14.29 -13.62
CA SER A 160 -30.89 14.51 -14.49
C SER A 160 -29.94 15.59 -13.97
N LEU A 161 -30.46 16.68 -13.40
CA LEU A 161 -29.64 17.72 -12.77
C LEU A 161 -28.91 17.19 -11.53
N LEU A 162 -29.61 16.44 -10.67
CA LEU A 162 -29.02 15.80 -9.48
C LEU A 162 -27.92 14.80 -9.87
N ASN A 163 -28.12 14.03 -10.94
CA ASN A 163 -27.15 13.09 -11.48
C ASN A 163 -25.86 13.78 -11.97
N VAL A 164 -25.97 14.96 -12.60
CA VAL A 164 -24.79 15.75 -12.98
C VAL A 164 -24.01 16.24 -11.75
N MET A 165 -24.72 16.67 -10.71
CA MET A 165 -24.09 17.05 -9.43
C MET A 165 -23.41 15.84 -8.76
N TYR A 166 -24.07 14.69 -8.74
CA TYR A 166 -23.54 13.44 -8.21
C TYR A 166 -22.19 13.08 -8.88
N LEU A 167 -22.14 13.09 -10.21
CA LEU A 167 -20.92 12.75 -10.96
C LEU A 167 -19.78 13.73 -10.70
N TYR A 168 -20.07 15.03 -10.66
CA TYR A 168 -19.06 16.04 -10.36
C TYR A 168 -18.46 15.83 -8.96
N ILE A 169 -19.32 15.66 -7.94
CA ILE A 169 -18.90 15.48 -6.56
C ILE A 169 -18.11 14.17 -6.40
N GLN A 170 -18.59 13.08 -6.98
CA GLN A 170 -17.94 11.78 -6.94
C GLN A 170 -16.55 11.84 -7.58
N LEU A 171 -16.44 12.42 -8.77
CA LEU A 171 -15.16 12.59 -9.47
C LEU A 171 -14.20 13.45 -8.64
N GLU A 172 -14.67 14.55 -8.06
CA GLU A 172 -13.85 15.41 -7.20
C GLU A 172 -13.34 14.67 -5.94
N ILE A 173 -14.18 13.87 -5.28
CA ILE A 173 -13.80 13.10 -4.09
C ILE A 173 -12.77 12.01 -4.43
N ILE A 174 -13.00 11.21 -5.48
CA ILE A 174 -12.07 10.16 -5.91
C ILE A 174 -10.68 10.75 -6.19
N LEU A 175 -10.64 11.87 -6.91
CA LEU A 175 -9.41 12.56 -7.27
C LEU A 175 -8.74 13.22 -6.07
N ALA A 176 -9.50 13.71 -5.10
CA ALA A 176 -8.98 14.24 -3.83
C ALA A 176 -8.39 13.13 -2.95
N ILE A 177 -9.01 11.95 -2.89
CA ILE A 177 -8.48 10.77 -2.19
C ILE A 177 -7.15 10.34 -2.83
N ALA A 178 -7.11 10.20 -4.16
CA ALA A 178 -5.89 9.86 -4.88
C ALA A 178 -4.75 10.88 -4.60
N ALA A 179 -5.08 12.17 -4.53
CA ALA A 179 -4.13 13.21 -4.16
C ALA A 179 -3.70 13.11 -2.68
N ALA A 180 -4.62 12.86 -1.74
CA ALA A 180 -4.28 12.70 -0.33
C ALA A 180 -3.34 11.50 -0.10
N VAL A 181 -3.62 10.37 -0.74
CA VAL A 181 -2.76 9.17 -0.72
C VAL A 181 -1.37 9.51 -1.24
N ALA A 182 -1.26 10.17 -2.38
CA ALA A 182 0.02 10.59 -2.95
C ALA A 182 0.81 11.55 -2.05
N LYS A 183 0.13 12.50 -1.42
CA LYS A 183 0.75 13.43 -0.45
C LYS A 183 1.30 12.69 0.76
N VAL A 184 0.57 11.71 1.30
CA VAL A 184 0.99 10.90 2.45
C VAL A 184 2.18 10.00 2.07
N LEU A 185 2.14 9.38 0.89
CA LEU A 185 3.15 8.43 0.45
C LEU A 185 4.47 9.11 0.02
N LEU A 186 4.41 10.32 -0.55
CA LEU A 186 5.56 10.94 -1.22
C LEU A 186 5.92 12.33 -0.68
N GLY A 187 5.12 12.89 0.23
CA GLY A 187 5.33 14.23 0.77
C GLY A 187 5.15 15.36 -0.25
N LEU A 188 4.54 15.09 -1.41
CA LEU A 188 4.37 16.07 -2.49
C LEU A 188 3.14 16.95 -2.23
N GLU A 189 3.30 18.27 -2.33
CA GLU A 189 2.15 19.18 -2.42
C GLU A 189 1.56 19.12 -3.84
N LEU A 190 0.25 18.84 -3.91
CA LEU A 190 -0.47 18.60 -5.15
C LEU A 190 -1.41 19.74 -5.46
N GLU A 191 -1.50 20.11 -6.73
CA GLU A 191 -2.54 21.03 -7.20
C GLU A 191 -3.92 20.36 -7.13
N PRO A 192 -4.97 21.08 -6.68
CA PRO A 192 -6.34 20.57 -6.76
C PRO A 192 -6.73 20.36 -8.23
N GLN A 193 -7.50 19.30 -8.50
CA GLN A 193 -7.88 18.97 -9.89
C GLN A 193 -9.04 19.82 -10.42
N PHE A 194 -9.90 20.32 -9.53
CA PHE A 194 -10.98 21.25 -9.83
C PHE A 194 -10.83 22.54 -9.02
N ASP A 195 -11.12 23.67 -9.64
CA ASP A 195 -11.17 24.99 -8.99
C ASP A 195 -12.58 25.59 -9.17
N GLU A 196 -13.52 25.05 -8.39
CA GLU A 196 -14.94 25.45 -8.31
C GLU A 196 -15.53 25.88 -9.69
N PRO A 197 -15.73 24.91 -10.61
CA PRO A 197 -16.06 25.18 -12.01
C PRO A 197 -17.40 25.86 -12.22
N TYR A 198 -18.33 25.77 -11.26
CA TYR A 198 -19.60 26.49 -11.28
C TYR A 198 -19.45 28.01 -11.09
N LEU A 199 -18.26 28.50 -10.68
CA LEU A 199 -17.92 29.93 -10.61
C LEU A 199 -17.28 30.46 -11.91
N SER A 200 -17.27 29.65 -12.97
CA SER A 200 -16.69 30.05 -14.26
C SER A 200 -17.47 31.18 -14.88
N THR A 201 -16.78 32.26 -15.28
CA THR A 201 -17.41 33.40 -15.96
C THR A 201 -17.39 33.29 -17.47
N SER A 202 -16.70 32.28 -18.03
CA SER A 202 -16.38 32.19 -19.44
C SER A 202 -15.97 30.75 -19.80
N LEU A 203 -16.19 30.28 -21.04
CA LEU A 203 -15.83 28.90 -21.42
C LEU A 203 -14.32 28.66 -21.36
N GLN A 204 -13.55 29.68 -21.71
CA GLN A 204 -12.09 29.67 -21.52
C GLN A 204 -11.68 29.52 -20.05
N ASP A 205 -12.44 30.11 -19.11
CA ASP A 205 -12.17 30.00 -17.67
C ASP A 205 -12.52 28.59 -17.16
N PHE A 206 -13.67 28.07 -17.59
CA PHE A 206 -14.13 26.72 -17.27
C PHE A 206 -13.11 25.66 -17.68
N TRP A 207 -12.81 25.53 -18.98
CA TRP A 207 -11.93 24.47 -19.49
C TRP A 207 -10.44 24.70 -19.18
N GLY A 208 -10.02 25.96 -19.11
CA GLY A 208 -8.60 26.30 -18.99
C GLY A 208 -8.09 26.37 -17.56
N ARG A 209 -8.95 26.69 -16.59
CA ARG A 209 -8.52 27.03 -15.22
C ARG A 209 -9.29 26.34 -14.11
N ARG A 210 -10.46 25.76 -14.38
CA ARG A 210 -11.36 25.27 -13.33
C ARG A 210 -11.76 23.81 -13.46
N TRP A 211 -11.84 23.30 -14.68
CA TRP A 211 -12.21 21.92 -14.97
C TRP A 211 -10.98 21.04 -15.24
N ASN A 212 -10.82 19.96 -14.47
CA ASN A 212 -9.82 18.91 -14.63
C ASN A 212 -8.43 19.41 -15.09
N LEU A 213 -7.76 20.14 -14.22
CA LEU A 213 -6.48 20.81 -14.50
C LEU A 213 -5.37 19.84 -14.94
N MET A 214 -5.43 18.58 -14.49
CA MET A 214 -4.50 17.53 -14.90
C MET A 214 -4.63 17.23 -16.39
N VAL A 215 -5.84 16.90 -16.85
CA VAL A 215 -6.13 16.62 -18.27
C VAL A 215 -5.78 17.83 -19.14
N SER A 216 -6.19 19.04 -18.74
CA SER A 216 -5.87 20.26 -19.50
C SER A 216 -4.36 20.49 -19.63
N SER A 217 -3.57 20.17 -18.60
CA SER A 217 -2.11 20.31 -18.65
C SER A 217 -1.44 19.26 -19.55
N ILE A 218 -1.91 18.02 -19.49
CA ILE A 218 -1.37 16.91 -20.29
C ILE A 218 -1.71 17.10 -21.77
N LEU A 219 -2.96 17.41 -22.09
CA LEU A 219 -3.38 17.64 -23.47
C LEU A 219 -2.73 18.89 -24.06
N ARG A 220 -2.41 19.91 -23.25
CA ARG A 220 -1.63 21.05 -23.71
C ARG A 220 -0.27 20.62 -24.25
N LEU A 221 0.46 19.79 -23.50
CA LEU A 221 1.79 19.32 -23.88
C LEU A 221 1.74 18.28 -25.00
N ALA A 222 0.75 17.38 -24.96
CA ALA A 222 0.66 16.23 -25.87
C ALA A 222 0.01 16.58 -27.21
N VAL A 223 -0.93 17.52 -27.25
CA VAL A 223 -1.76 17.81 -28.43
C VAL A 223 -1.65 19.28 -28.83
N TYR A 224 -1.96 20.21 -27.93
CA TYR A 224 -2.04 21.63 -28.27
C TYR A 224 -0.73 22.20 -28.82
N GLU A 225 0.38 22.02 -28.08
CA GLU A 225 1.68 22.57 -28.46
C GLU A 225 2.23 21.93 -29.76
N PRO A 226 2.23 20.59 -29.91
CA PRO A 226 2.61 19.96 -31.18
C PRO A 226 1.75 20.42 -32.37
N THR A 227 0.43 20.46 -32.20
CA THR A 227 -0.51 20.87 -33.26
C THR A 227 -0.32 22.33 -33.63
N ARG A 228 -0.12 23.21 -32.63
CA ARG A 228 0.14 24.63 -32.86
C ARG A 228 1.45 24.85 -33.62
N ASN A 229 2.51 24.12 -33.24
CA ASN A 229 3.81 24.23 -33.89
C ASN A 229 3.73 23.77 -35.35
N LEU A 230 3.10 22.63 -35.62
CA LEU A 230 2.87 22.15 -36.99
C LEU A 230 2.01 23.15 -37.80
N ALA A 231 0.86 23.57 -37.24
CA ALA A 231 -0.05 24.49 -37.92
C ALA A 231 0.53 25.89 -38.13
N SER A 232 1.51 26.31 -37.32
CA SER A 232 2.18 27.60 -37.49
C SER A 232 3.02 27.69 -38.76
N GLY A 233 3.52 26.56 -39.26
CA GLY A 233 4.19 26.48 -40.55
C GLY A 233 3.21 26.56 -41.72
N LEU A 234 1.98 26.08 -41.54
CA LEU A 234 0.96 25.99 -42.61
C LEU A 234 0.06 27.23 -42.71
N VAL A 235 -0.46 27.74 -41.59
CA VAL A 235 -1.51 28.78 -41.54
C VAL A 235 -1.00 30.06 -40.84
N GLY A 236 0.27 30.07 -40.41
CA GLY A 236 0.91 31.18 -39.69
C GLY A 236 0.58 31.21 -38.19
N ARG A 237 1.50 31.81 -37.40
CA ARG A 237 1.43 31.83 -35.91
C ARG A 237 0.14 32.40 -35.33
N LYS A 238 -0.50 33.33 -36.04
CA LYS A 238 -1.75 33.99 -35.61
C LYS A 238 -2.95 33.05 -35.65
N TRP A 239 -3.02 32.19 -36.66
CA TRP A 239 -4.14 31.28 -36.90
C TRP A 239 -3.89 29.88 -36.34
N ALA A 240 -2.64 29.50 -36.11
CA ALA A 240 -2.24 28.20 -35.54
C ALA A 240 -2.94 27.82 -34.22
N ARG A 241 -3.45 28.80 -33.47
CA ARG A 241 -4.20 28.55 -32.22
C ARG A 241 -5.52 27.82 -32.45
N PHE A 242 -6.19 28.03 -33.58
CA PHE A 242 -7.50 27.45 -33.86
C PHE A 242 -7.45 25.94 -34.08
N PRO A 243 -6.62 25.40 -35.00
CA PRO A 243 -6.48 23.95 -35.15
C PRO A 243 -5.91 23.30 -33.89
N ALA A 244 -5.08 24.01 -33.11
CA ALA A 244 -4.58 23.50 -31.84
C ALA A 244 -5.69 23.33 -30.78
N VAL A 245 -6.61 24.29 -30.65
CA VAL A 245 -7.80 24.14 -29.77
C VAL A 245 -8.67 23.00 -30.27
N MET A 246 -9.02 22.98 -31.56
CA MET A 246 -9.88 21.92 -32.11
C MET A 246 -9.27 20.53 -31.96
N GLY A 247 -7.98 20.36 -32.25
CA GLY A 247 -7.28 19.09 -32.05
C GLY A 247 -7.26 18.65 -30.59
N THR A 248 -7.12 19.60 -29.66
CA THR A 248 -7.16 19.30 -28.21
C THR A 248 -8.53 18.79 -27.78
N PHE A 249 -9.61 19.46 -28.19
CA PHE A 249 -10.98 19.04 -27.89
C PHE A 249 -11.36 17.75 -28.60
N PHE A 250 -10.89 17.53 -29.83
CA PHE A 250 -11.09 16.29 -30.56
C PHE A 250 -10.48 15.08 -29.85
N VAL A 251 -9.20 15.17 -29.45
CA VAL A 251 -8.53 14.09 -28.71
C VAL A 251 -9.17 13.88 -27.34
N SER A 252 -9.59 14.95 -26.68
CA SER A 252 -10.39 14.84 -25.44
C SER A 252 -11.69 14.09 -25.69
N GLY A 253 -12.41 14.39 -26.77
CA GLY A 253 -13.65 13.72 -27.16
C GLY A 253 -13.48 12.22 -27.37
N ILE A 254 -12.48 11.81 -28.17
CA ILE A 254 -12.15 10.40 -28.40
C ILE A 254 -11.82 9.68 -27.09
N MET A 255 -11.06 10.33 -26.20
CA MET A 255 -10.71 9.73 -24.92
C MET A 255 -11.93 9.54 -24.03
N HIS A 256 -12.90 10.46 -24.04
CA HIS A 256 -14.15 10.27 -23.31
C HIS A 256 -15.00 9.16 -23.93
N GLU A 257 -15.09 9.05 -25.27
CA GLU A 257 -15.74 7.90 -25.91
C GLU A 257 -15.12 6.58 -25.47
N LEU A 258 -13.79 6.51 -25.42
CA LEU A 258 -13.07 5.34 -24.91
C LEU A 258 -13.37 5.08 -23.42
N MET A 259 -13.48 6.12 -22.59
CA MET A 259 -13.88 5.96 -21.18
C MET A 259 -15.29 5.37 -21.06
N PHE A 260 -16.23 5.86 -21.87
CA PHE A 260 -17.60 5.36 -21.88
C PHE A 260 -17.72 3.95 -22.44
N PHE A 261 -16.86 3.58 -23.39
CA PHE A 261 -16.70 2.19 -23.82
C PHE A 261 -16.29 1.29 -22.64
N TYR A 262 -15.35 1.71 -21.80
CA TYR A 262 -15.04 0.95 -20.58
C TYR A 262 -16.22 0.92 -19.59
N LEU A 263 -17.03 1.97 -19.48
CA LEU A 263 -18.18 1.97 -18.55
C LEU A 263 -19.36 1.11 -19.03
N GLY A 264 -19.26 0.47 -20.21
CA GLY A 264 -20.24 -0.49 -20.72
C GLY A 264 -21.07 0.01 -21.90
N SER A 265 -20.55 0.96 -22.69
CA SER A 265 -21.16 1.31 -23.98
C SER A 265 -20.95 0.18 -25.00
N ASP A 266 -22.03 -0.33 -25.59
CA ASP A 266 -21.95 -1.32 -26.66
C ASP A 266 -21.57 -0.72 -28.02
N LYS A 267 -21.61 0.61 -28.16
CA LYS A 267 -21.34 1.34 -29.42
C LYS A 267 -20.62 2.67 -29.17
N LEU A 268 -19.70 3.01 -30.09
CA LEU A 268 -19.07 4.33 -30.17
C LEU A 268 -19.99 5.26 -30.98
N THR A 269 -20.76 6.12 -30.33
CA THR A 269 -21.73 7.00 -31.00
C THR A 269 -21.11 8.30 -31.52
N MET A 270 -19.91 8.64 -31.06
CA MET A 270 -19.20 9.91 -31.33
C MET A 270 -19.94 11.16 -30.83
N GLU A 271 -21.04 11.00 -30.08
CA GLU A 271 -21.83 12.10 -29.52
C GLU A 271 -21.03 12.91 -28.49
N LEU A 272 -20.18 12.25 -27.69
CA LEU A 272 -19.28 12.95 -26.78
C LEU A 272 -18.21 13.70 -27.54
N THR A 273 -17.69 13.12 -28.62
CA THR A 273 -16.74 13.83 -29.47
C THR A 273 -17.37 15.09 -30.06
N CYS A 274 -18.63 15.02 -30.49
CA CYS A 274 -19.41 16.19 -30.90
C CYS A 274 -19.58 17.23 -29.78
N PHE A 275 -19.87 16.80 -28.54
CA PHE A 275 -19.92 17.69 -27.38
C PHE A 275 -18.61 18.48 -27.20
N PHE A 276 -17.47 17.80 -27.20
CA PHE A 276 -16.18 18.48 -27.04
C PHE A 276 -15.84 19.38 -28.24
N LEU A 277 -16.10 18.93 -29.47
CA LEU A 277 -15.88 19.75 -30.67
C LEU A 277 -16.74 21.03 -30.66
N LEU A 278 -18.01 20.94 -30.27
CA LEU A 278 -18.90 22.09 -30.11
C LEU A 278 -18.33 23.07 -29.08
N HIS A 279 -17.84 22.57 -27.94
CA HIS A 279 -17.22 23.41 -26.92
C HIS A 279 -15.92 24.06 -27.41
N GLY A 280 -15.12 23.35 -28.20
CA GLY A 280 -13.94 23.88 -28.85
C GLY A 280 -14.26 25.02 -29.82
N LEU A 281 -15.30 24.85 -30.66
CA LEU A 281 -15.80 25.88 -31.57
C LEU A 281 -16.32 27.11 -30.81
N CYS A 282 -17.13 26.91 -29.78
CA CYS A 282 -17.65 27.99 -28.95
C CYS A 282 -16.53 28.75 -28.22
N LEU A 283 -15.48 28.06 -27.75
CA LEU A 283 -14.31 28.70 -27.15
C LEU A 283 -13.51 29.54 -28.17
N ILE A 284 -13.42 29.07 -29.41
CA ILE A 284 -12.83 29.82 -30.52
C ILE A 284 -13.65 31.08 -30.82
N ALA A 285 -14.97 30.94 -30.92
CA ALA A 285 -15.90 32.05 -31.15
C ALA A 285 -15.82 33.07 -30.00
N GLU A 286 -15.85 32.62 -28.76
CA GLU A 286 -15.67 33.45 -27.57
C GLU A 286 -14.34 34.24 -27.64
N GLY A 287 -13.24 33.57 -27.98
CA GLY A 287 -11.93 34.20 -28.14
C GLY A 287 -11.85 35.20 -29.30
N PHE A 288 -12.69 35.03 -30.34
CA PHE A 288 -12.83 35.99 -31.44
C PHE A 288 -13.66 37.20 -31.02
N LEU A 289 -14.83 36.99 -30.39
CA LEU A 289 -15.69 38.06 -29.88
C LEU A 289 -14.93 38.95 -28.88
N LYS A 290 -14.24 38.36 -27.90
CA LYS A 290 -13.42 39.12 -26.93
C LYS A 290 -12.38 40.02 -27.62
N LYS A 291 -11.85 39.59 -28.77
CA LYS A 291 -10.87 40.34 -29.56
C LYS A 291 -11.52 41.44 -30.42
N CYS A 292 -12.65 41.15 -31.07
CA CYS A 292 -13.40 42.12 -31.88
C CYS A 292 -13.93 43.29 -31.05
N PHE A 293 -14.42 43.04 -29.84
CA PHE A 293 -14.95 44.08 -28.96
C PHE A 293 -13.88 44.78 -28.11
N GLY A 294 -12.58 44.52 -28.35
CA GLY A 294 -11.47 45.21 -27.68
C GLY A 294 -11.48 45.14 -26.15
N GLY A 295 -12.16 44.15 -25.56
CA GLY A 295 -12.37 44.05 -24.12
C GLY A 295 -13.28 45.11 -23.48
N ARG A 296 -13.94 45.96 -24.29
CA ARG A 296 -14.85 47.03 -23.83
C ARG A 296 -16.22 46.52 -23.38
N TRP A 297 -16.69 45.41 -23.97
CA TRP A 297 -17.89 44.72 -23.52
C TRP A 297 -17.52 43.62 -22.53
N ARG A 298 -17.87 43.83 -21.24
CA ARG A 298 -17.79 42.81 -20.19
C ARG A 298 -19.14 42.70 -19.52
N LEU A 299 -19.80 41.55 -19.71
CA LEU A 299 -20.99 41.22 -18.94
C LEU A 299 -20.64 41.16 -17.45
N PRO A 300 -21.55 41.56 -16.55
CA PRO A 300 -21.38 41.34 -15.12
C PRO A 300 -21.04 39.87 -14.83
N ALA A 301 -20.12 39.63 -13.90
CA ALA A 301 -19.59 38.29 -13.63
C ALA A 301 -20.69 37.27 -13.29
N VAL A 302 -21.76 37.70 -12.61
CA VAL A 302 -22.92 36.86 -12.27
C VAL A 302 -23.67 36.42 -13.53
N ILE A 303 -23.97 37.35 -14.44
CA ILE A 303 -24.71 37.05 -15.68
C ILE A 303 -23.85 36.16 -16.59
N SER A 304 -22.57 36.51 -16.75
CA SER A 304 -21.63 35.72 -17.54
C SER A 304 -21.44 34.32 -16.94
N GLY A 305 -21.45 34.21 -15.62
CA GLY A 305 -21.38 32.94 -14.90
C GLY A 305 -22.62 32.08 -15.11
N LEU A 306 -23.82 32.64 -14.96
CA LEU A 306 -25.08 31.93 -15.21
C LEU A 306 -25.18 31.48 -16.66
N LEU A 307 -24.78 32.31 -17.63
CA LEU A 307 -24.75 31.94 -19.04
C LEU A 307 -23.75 30.82 -19.32
N THR A 308 -22.55 30.88 -18.74
CA THR A 308 -21.52 29.85 -18.93
C THR A 308 -21.94 28.52 -18.32
N THR A 309 -22.36 28.53 -17.06
CA THR A 309 -22.84 27.32 -16.36
C THR A 309 -24.10 26.77 -17.02
N GLY A 310 -25.04 27.63 -17.39
CA GLY A 310 -26.26 27.24 -18.12
C GLY A 310 -25.94 26.60 -19.48
N PHE A 311 -25.01 27.17 -20.25
CA PHE A 311 -24.55 26.59 -21.51
C PHE A 311 -23.93 25.19 -21.32
N VAL A 312 -23.04 25.03 -20.33
CA VAL A 312 -22.40 23.73 -20.04
C VAL A 312 -23.41 22.70 -19.56
N LEU A 313 -24.38 23.09 -18.72
CA LEU A 313 -25.43 22.19 -18.26
C LEU A 313 -26.39 21.79 -19.39
N LEU A 314 -26.77 22.73 -20.25
CA LEU A 314 -27.68 22.47 -21.37
C LEU A 314 -27.06 21.53 -22.40
N THR A 315 -25.82 21.81 -22.80
CA THR A 315 -25.05 20.97 -23.73
C THR A 315 -24.72 19.61 -23.11
N GLY A 316 -24.43 19.55 -21.81
CA GLY A 316 -24.25 18.30 -21.07
C GLY A 316 -25.54 17.48 -21.01
N TYR A 317 -26.68 18.12 -20.74
CA TYR A 317 -27.99 17.45 -20.79
C TYR A 317 -28.32 16.90 -22.17
N TRP A 318 -27.97 17.63 -23.22
CA TRP A 318 -28.30 17.24 -24.59
C TRP A 318 -27.39 16.15 -25.17
N LEU A 319 -26.07 16.24 -24.98
CA LEU A 319 -25.10 15.40 -25.67
C LEU A 319 -24.32 14.45 -24.76
N PHE A 320 -24.27 14.72 -23.45
CA PHE A 320 -23.46 13.94 -22.50
C PHE A 320 -24.32 12.95 -21.71
N LEU A 321 -25.45 13.42 -21.15
CA LEU A 321 -26.35 12.62 -20.32
C LEU A 321 -27.02 11.43 -21.05
N PRO A 322 -27.51 11.55 -22.30
CA PRO A 322 -28.18 10.44 -22.98
C PRO A 322 -27.29 9.20 -23.12
N LEU A 323 -25.99 9.39 -23.36
CA LEU A 323 -25.05 8.28 -23.41
C LEU A 323 -24.87 7.60 -22.05
N MET A 324 -24.85 8.37 -20.96
CA MET A 324 -24.76 7.81 -19.60
C MET A 324 -25.97 6.96 -19.23
N TYR A 325 -27.17 7.42 -19.60
CA TYR A 325 -28.39 6.65 -19.44
C TYR A 325 -28.38 5.38 -20.30
N SER A 326 -27.91 5.47 -21.54
CA SER A 326 -27.79 4.32 -22.45
C SER A 326 -26.85 3.24 -21.89
N CYS A 327 -25.79 3.65 -21.17
CA CYS A 327 -24.84 2.75 -20.51
C CYS A 327 -25.31 2.24 -19.14
N ARG A 328 -26.50 2.65 -18.69
CA ARG A 328 -27.04 2.33 -17.35
C ARG A 328 -26.07 2.65 -16.20
N VAL A 329 -25.25 3.68 -16.37
CA VAL A 329 -24.17 4.05 -15.42
C VAL A 329 -24.76 4.35 -14.04
N PHE A 330 -25.88 5.07 -13.98
CA PHE A 330 -26.53 5.44 -12.71
C PHE A 330 -27.18 4.24 -12.02
N GLU A 331 -27.85 3.36 -12.76
CA GLU A 331 -28.45 2.12 -12.23
C GLU A 331 -27.35 1.22 -11.64
N ARG A 332 -26.26 0.99 -12.38
CA ARG A 332 -25.13 0.17 -11.92
C ARG A 332 -24.44 0.79 -10.70
N ALA A 333 -24.18 2.10 -10.72
CA ALA A 333 -23.59 2.79 -9.57
C ALA A 333 -24.48 2.71 -8.31
N SER A 334 -25.80 2.78 -8.46
CA SER A 334 -26.74 2.60 -7.33
C SER A 334 -26.78 1.14 -6.84
N ALA A 335 -26.80 0.16 -7.75
CA ALA A 335 -26.82 -1.26 -7.39
C ALA A 335 -25.56 -1.67 -6.62
N GLU A 336 -24.38 -1.21 -7.06
CA GLU A 336 -23.10 -1.42 -6.37
C GLU A 336 -23.11 -0.84 -4.94
N SER A 337 -23.85 0.25 -4.70
CA SER A 337 -23.97 0.85 -3.36
C SER A 337 -24.99 0.15 -2.44
N VAL A 338 -25.91 -0.63 -3.01
CA VAL A 338 -27.00 -1.34 -2.30
C VAL A 338 -26.65 -2.81 -2.03
N GLU A 339 -25.88 -3.46 -2.92
CA GLU A 339 -25.38 -4.83 -2.71
C GLU A 339 -24.53 -4.96 -1.44
N ASP A 340 -23.78 -3.89 -1.07
CA ASP A 340 -23.05 -3.77 0.21
C ASP A 340 -23.97 -3.79 1.46
N LEU A 341 -25.29 -3.60 1.30
CA LEU A 341 -26.29 -3.69 2.38
C LEU A 341 -27.14 -4.98 2.34
N SER A 342 -27.22 -5.68 1.20
CA SER A 342 -28.14 -6.83 1.05
C SER A 342 -27.54 -8.20 1.39
N GLU A 343 -26.25 -8.28 1.73
CA GLU A 343 -25.55 -9.54 2.02
C GLU A 343 -25.94 -10.21 3.37
N TYR A 344 -27.11 -9.86 3.93
CA TYR A 344 -27.62 -10.39 5.21
C TYR A 344 -28.94 -11.16 5.13
N THR A 345 -29.48 -11.50 3.95
CA THR A 345 -30.81 -12.15 3.91
C THR A 345 -30.97 -13.26 2.86
N GLN A 346 -30.83 -14.49 3.38
CA GLN A 346 -31.52 -15.75 3.05
C GLN A 346 -31.09 -16.65 1.87
N LEU A 347 -30.78 -17.88 2.28
CA LEU A 347 -30.77 -19.13 1.53
C LEU A 347 -32.17 -19.78 1.55
N THR A 348 -32.59 -20.38 0.43
CA THR A 348 -33.46 -21.57 0.44
C THR A 348 -33.10 -22.55 -0.70
N PRO A 349 -33.47 -23.85 -0.57
CA PRO A 349 -32.76 -24.96 -1.21
C PRO A 349 -33.61 -25.78 -2.20
N PHE A 350 -32.99 -26.47 -3.16
CA PHE A 350 -33.32 -27.87 -3.51
C PHE A 350 -32.36 -28.47 -4.56
N GLY A 351 -32.05 -29.77 -4.43
CA GLY A 351 -31.46 -30.58 -5.52
C GLY A 351 -30.45 -31.66 -5.11
N GLN A 352 -30.89 -32.69 -4.38
CA GLN A 352 -30.09 -33.89 -4.08
C GLN A 352 -30.09 -34.88 -5.26
N SER A 353 -29.07 -34.81 -6.12
CA SER A 353 -28.60 -35.97 -6.92
C SER A 353 -27.17 -35.81 -7.48
N ALA A 354 -26.46 -34.74 -7.12
CA ALA A 354 -25.11 -34.46 -7.58
C ALA A 354 -24.07 -34.49 -6.44
N LEU A 355 -24.31 -35.32 -5.40
CA LEU A 355 -23.61 -35.23 -4.11
C LEU A 355 -22.12 -35.57 -4.18
N GLY A 356 -21.69 -36.50 -5.05
CA GLY A 356 -20.27 -36.91 -5.10
C GLY A 356 -19.33 -35.92 -5.80
N SER A 357 -19.79 -35.30 -6.90
CA SER A 357 -19.04 -34.27 -7.62
C SER A 357 -19.28 -32.86 -7.06
N LEU A 358 -20.47 -32.58 -6.49
CA LEU A 358 -20.64 -31.37 -5.68
C LEU A 358 -19.86 -31.45 -4.39
N GLN A 359 -19.64 -32.58 -3.71
CA GLN A 359 -18.86 -32.53 -2.46
C GLN A 359 -17.43 -32.05 -2.71
N LEU A 360 -16.75 -32.54 -3.75
CA LEU A 360 -15.42 -32.06 -4.10
C LEU A 360 -15.45 -30.60 -4.60
N THR A 361 -16.43 -30.23 -5.42
CA THR A 361 -16.56 -28.85 -5.94
C THR A 361 -17.01 -27.87 -4.86
N MET A 362 -17.84 -28.29 -3.92
CA MET A 362 -18.31 -27.51 -2.76
C MET A 362 -17.23 -27.43 -1.70
N GLU A 363 -16.42 -28.45 -1.47
CA GLU A 363 -15.24 -28.37 -0.60
C GLU A 363 -14.25 -27.38 -1.19
N THR A 364 -13.97 -27.45 -2.50
CA THR A 364 -13.07 -26.51 -3.17
C THR A 364 -13.67 -25.08 -3.20
N CYS A 365 -14.98 -24.92 -3.42
CA CYS A 365 -15.66 -23.62 -3.36
C CYS A 365 -15.82 -23.08 -1.92
N ARG A 366 -15.89 -23.95 -0.92
CA ARG A 366 -15.96 -23.60 0.49
C ARG A 366 -14.59 -23.16 1.00
N GLU A 367 -13.53 -23.91 0.69
CA GLU A 367 -12.15 -23.50 0.96
C GLU A 367 -11.79 -22.20 0.24
N ARG A 368 -12.32 -21.99 -0.98
CA ARG A 368 -12.21 -20.72 -1.72
C ARG A 368 -12.89 -19.58 -0.97
N LYS A 369 -14.17 -19.74 -0.61
CA LYS A 369 -14.93 -18.72 0.11
C LYS A 369 -14.31 -18.42 1.49
N ASP A 370 -13.86 -19.45 2.19
CA ASP A 370 -13.21 -19.32 3.50
C ASP A 370 -11.90 -18.51 3.40
N MET A 371 -11.12 -18.67 2.30
CA MET A 371 -9.90 -17.88 2.06
C MET A 371 -10.21 -16.43 1.62
N GLU A 372 -11.23 -16.23 0.81
CA GLU A 372 -11.68 -14.89 0.38
C GLU A 372 -12.24 -14.08 1.57
N ASP A 373 -13.09 -14.69 2.39
CA ASP A 373 -13.64 -14.13 3.64
C ASP A 373 -12.52 -13.77 4.65
N GLU A 374 -11.49 -14.62 4.75
CA GLU A 374 -10.32 -14.37 5.57
C GLU A 374 -9.50 -13.19 5.03
N LEU A 375 -9.31 -13.07 3.72
CA LEU A 375 -8.58 -11.93 3.11
C LEU A 375 -9.34 -10.61 3.32
N SER A 376 -10.67 -10.65 3.22
CA SER A 376 -11.55 -9.52 3.57
C SER A 376 -11.38 -9.13 5.04
N SER A 377 -11.37 -10.11 5.94
CA SER A 377 -11.13 -9.90 7.38
C SER A 377 -9.74 -9.34 7.66
N PHE A 378 -8.72 -9.82 6.95
CA PHE A 378 -7.35 -9.31 6.99
C PHE A 378 -7.30 -7.83 6.58
N LEU A 379 -7.96 -7.45 5.48
CA LEU A 379 -8.03 -6.07 5.05
C LEU A 379 -8.70 -5.18 6.11
N LYS A 380 -9.84 -5.60 6.67
CA LYS A 380 -10.56 -4.88 7.74
C LYS A 380 -9.66 -4.68 8.97
N VAL A 381 -8.91 -5.70 9.37
CA VAL A 381 -7.95 -5.63 10.49
C VAL A 381 -6.86 -4.60 10.18
N TRP A 382 -6.21 -4.65 9.02
CA TRP A 382 -5.09 -3.76 8.70
C TRP A 382 -5.51 -2.31 8.45
N VAL A 383 -6.71 -2.07 7.93
CA VAL A 383 -7.31 -0.72 7.86
C VAL A 383 -7.55 -0.17 9.27
N SER A 384 -8.05 -1.01 10.18
CA SER A 384 -8.24 -0.63 11.59
C SER A 384 -6.91 -0.31 12.27
N VAL A 385 -5.87 -1.12 12.07
CA VAL A 385 -4.51 -0.87 12.56
C VAL A 385 -3.99 0.47 12.02
N PHE A 386 -4.16 0.73 10.72
CA PHE A 386 -3.71 1.99 10.10
C PHE A 386 -4.38 3.21 10.76
N PHE A 387 -5.70 3.17 10.94
CA PHE A 387 -6.43 4.26 11.60
C PHE A 387 -5.98 4.46 13.06
N CYS A 388 -5.80 3.37 13.80
CA CYS A 388 -5.31 3.41 15.17
C CYS A 388 -3.92 4.06 15.27
N LEU A 389 -3.00 3.69 14.38
CA LEU A 389 -1.65 4.28 14.36
C LEU A 389 -1.67 5.76 13.97
N CYS A 390 -2.58 6.18 13.09
CA CYS A 390 -2.78 7.60 12.79
C CYS A 390 -3.24 8.37 14.04
N CYS A 391 -4.17 7.80 14.82
CA CYS A 391 -4.58 8.37 16.10
C CYS A 391 -3.42 8.40 17.11
N CYS A 392 -2.65 7.33 17.25
CA CYS A 392 -1.48 7.28 18.13
C CYS A 392 -0.43 8.35 17.76
N TYR A 393 -0.21 8.57 16.46
CA TYR A 393 0.68 9.64 15.97
C TYR A 393 0.18 11.03 16.36
N ALA A 394 -1.13 11.29 16.20
CA ALA A 394 -1.75 12.55 16.61
C ALA A 394 -1.64 12.75 18.13
N ILE A 395 -1.92 11.72 18.93
CA ILE A 395 -1.78 11.75 20.39
C ILE A 395 -0.35 12.08 20.80
N GLY A 396 0.66 11.49 20.15
CA GLY A 396 2.05 11.77 20.50
C GLY A 396 2.55 13.16 20.07
N LYS A 397 1.85 13.84 19.15
CA LYS A 397 2.08 15.25 18.80
C LYS A 397 1.42 16.21 19.80
N THR A 398 0.27 15.84 20.37
CA THR A 398 -0.51 16.70 21.26
C THR A 398 -0.19 16.49 22.74
N ILE A 399 0.02 15.25 23.16
CA ILE A 399 0.25 14.85 24.55
C ILE A 399 1.76 14.66 24.81
N PRO A 400 2.33 15.28 25.86
CA PRO A 400 3.75 15.11 26.19
C PRO A 400 4.09 13.68 26.59
N LYS A 401 5.36 13.30 26.40
CA LYS A 401 5.87 11.97 26.79
C LYS A 401 5.76 11.74 28.30
N GLY A 402 5.42 10.52 28.70
CA GLY A 402 5.27 10.12 30.10
C GLY A 402 3.96 9.39 30.37
N ARG A 403 3.53 9.41 31.64
CA ARG A 403 2.38 8.62 32.12
C ARG A 403 1.06 8.99 31.46
N THR A 404 0.85 10.27 31.14
CA THR A 404 -0.37 10.75 30.48
C THR A 404 -0.50 10.16 29.08
N ARG A 405 0.55 10.24 28.25
CA ARG A 405 0.58 9.61 26.93
C ARG A 405 0.36 8.11 27.01
N PHE A 406 0.96 7.43 27.99
CA PHE A 406 0.72 6.00 28.22
C PHE A 406 -0.77 5.70 28.43
N LEU A 407 -1.47 6.44 29.31
CA LEU A 407 -2.90 6.24 29.54
C LEU A 407 -3.75 6.39 28.28
N PHE A 408 -3.45 7.37 27.42
CA PHE A 408 -4.14 7.55 26.14
C PHE A 408 -3.84 6.45 25.11
N LEU A 409 -2.72 5.73 25.24
CA LEU A 409 -2.33 4.65 24.33
C LEU A 409 -2.86 3.27 24.75
N ILE A 410 -3.27 3.09 26.01
CA ILE A 410 -3.79 1.80 26.53
C ILE A 410 -4.94 1.24 25.68
N PRO A 411 -5.97 2.01 25.27
CA PRO A 411 -7.06 1.47 24.46
C PRO A 411 -6.57 0.84 23.15
N PHE A 412 -5.59 1.46 22.51
CA PHE A 412 -4.99 0.95 21.27
C PHE A 412 -4.15 -0.30 21.52
N VAL A 413 -3.43 -0.36 22.65
CA VAL A 413 -2.68 -1.56 23.03
C VAL A 413 -3.61 -2.76 23.24
N CYS A 414 -4.73 -2.57 23.93
CA CYS A 414 -5.75 -3.60 24.10
C CYS A 414 -6.35 -4.03 22.75
N LEU A 415 -6.66 -3.06 21.89
CA LEU A 415 -7.20 -3.34 20.56
C LEU A 415 -6.21 -4.13 19.69
N PHE A 416 -4.91 -3.84 19.79
CA PHE A 416 -3.87 -4.56 19.04
C PHE A 416 -3.68 -6.01 19.50
N PHE A 417 -4.04 -6.35 20.74
CA PHE A 417 -4.18 -7.75 21.15
C PHE A 417 -5.49 -8.39 20.65
N TYR A 418 -6.56 -7.61 20.51
CA TYR A 418 -7.84 -8.15 20.03
C TYR A 418 -7.84 -8.43 18.52
N LEU A 419 -7.30 -7.51 17.71
CA LEU A 419 -7.40 -7.55 16.25
C LEU A 419 -6.93 -8.85 15.57
N PRO A 420 -5.80 -9.48 15.95
CA PRO A 420 -5.39 -10.74 15.35
C PRO A 420 -6.37 -11.89 15.65
N LEU A 421 -7.24 -11.76 16.67
CA LEU A 421 -8.26 -12.77 16.96
C LEU A 421 -9.30 -12.91 15.85
N ASN A 422 -9.45 -11.89 15.00
CA ASN A 422 -10.38 -11.89 13.87
C ASN A 422 -9.85 -12.67 12.65
N LEU A 423 -8.62 -13.18 12.69
CA LEU A 423 -8.00 -13.93 11.60
C LEU A 423 -7.85 -15.40 11.99
N SER A 424 -8.45 -16.29 11.22
CA SER A 424 -8.44 -17.71 11.50
C SER A 424 -7.14 -18.40 11.05
N THR A 425 -6.49 -17.90 10.00
CA THR A 425 -5.32 -18.55 9.36
C THR A 425 -4.03 -18.44 10.17
N ILE A 426 -3.19 -19.47 10.06
CA ILE A 426 -1.87 -19.54 10.69
C ILE A 426 -0.96 -18.46 10.11
N PHE A 427 -0.95 -18.27 8.79
CA PHE A 427 -0.05 -17.30 8.17
C PHE A 427 -0.47 -15.85 8.39
N LEU A 428 -1.70 -15.46 8.03
CA LEU A 428 -2.14 -14.07 8.14
C LEU A 428 -2.34 -13.68 9.60
N GLY A 429 -3.00 -14.54 10.39
CA GLY A 429 -3.18 -14.35 11.83
C GLY A 429 -1.86 -14.33 12.59
N GLY A 430 -0.96 -15.29 12.32
CA GLY A 430 0.35 -15.40 12.96
C GLY A 430 1.26 -14.21 12.69
N ASN A 431 1.39 -13.78 11.43
CA ASN A 431 2.19 -12.61 11.09
C ASN A 431 1.58 -11.33 11.66
N THR A 432 0.25 -11.17 11.60
CA THR A 432 -0.43 -10.00 12.18
C THR A 432 -0.25 -9.94 13.70
N ALA A 433 -0.35 -11.07 14.40
CA ALA A 433 -0.08 -11.17 15.82
C ALA A 433 1.38 -10.81 16.16
N PHE A 434 2.34 -11.33 15.40
CA PHE A 434 3.75 -11.01 15.60
C PHE A 434 4.05 -9.52 15.37
N TYR A 435 3.52 -8.94 14.29
CA TYR A 435 3.75 -7.55 13.92
C TYR A 435 3.04 -6.54 14.83
N ILE A 436 1.77 -6.79 15.16
CA ILE A 436 0.91 -5.82 15.84
C ILE A 436 0.82 -6.12 17.33
N ALA A 437 0.32 -7.30 17.71
CA ALA A 437 0.11 -7.65 19.11
C ALA A 437 1.43 -7.72 19.90
N TRP A 438 2.52 -8.13 19.25
CA TRP A 438 3.85 -8.14 19.88
C TRP A 438 4.66 -6.89 19.55
N LEU A 439 5.21 -6.76 18.33
CA LEU A 439 6.18 -5.70 18.04
C LEU A 439 5.55 -4.29 18.12
N GLY A 440 4.37 -4.10 17.52
CA GLY A 440 3.64 -2.83 17.49
C GLY A 440 3.31 -2.33 18.90
N ASN A 441 2.74 -3.19 19.74
CA ASN A 441 2.44 -2.86 21.13
C ASN A 441 3.68 -2.45 21.92
N PHE A 442 4.77 -3.22 21.84
CA PHE A 442 5.98 -2.90 22.59
C PHE A 442 6.63 -1.60 22.12
N LYS A 443 6.57 -1.32 20.80
CA LYS A 443 7.02 -0.04 20.24
C LYS A 443 6.13 1.13 20.71
N LEU A 444 4.81 0.95 20.79
CA LEU A 444 3.89 1.97 21.31
C LEU A 444 4.11 2.23 22.81
N LEU A 445 4.40 1.18 23.58
CA LEU A 445 4.75 1.31 24.99
C LEU A 445 6.02 2.13 25.19
N LEU A 446 7.07 1.86 24.40
CA LEU A 446 8.29 2.68 24.41
C LEU A 446 8.00 4.13 23.97
N TYR A 447 7.18 4.30 22.93
CA TYR A 447 6.78 5.60 22.42
C TYR A 447 6.04 6.47 23.46
N ALA A 448 5.28 5.84 24.36
CA ALA A 448 4.62 6.52 25.47
C ALA A 448 5.61 7.29 26.35
N PHE A 449 6.80 6.72 26.58
CA PHE A 449 7.87 7.32 27.38
C PHE A 449 8.90 8.10 26.56
N GLY A 450 8.71 8.18 25.23
CA GLY A 450 9.65 8.87 24.34
C GLY A 450 10.91 8.08 24.04
N GLU A 451 10.86 6.76 24.18
CA GLU A 451 11.94 5.82 23.86
C GLU A 451 11.58 4.97 22.64
N GLY A 452 12.51 4.15 22.15
CA GLY A 452 12.28 3.21 21.06
C GLY A 452 12.22 3.82 19.66
N PRO A 453 12.02 2.97 18.62
CA PRO A 453 12.17 3.35 17.22
C PRO A 453 11.11 4.34 16.72
N LEU A 454 9.96 4.41 17.39
CA LEU A 454 8.88 5.36 17.08
C LEU A 454 9.17 6.78 17.57
N SER A 455 10.09 6.94 18.53
CA SER A 455 10.49 8.24 19.07
C SER A 455 11.62 8.89 18.30
N SER A 456 12.12 8.24 17.23
CA SER A 456 13.19 8.77 16.38
C SER A 456 12.77 10.07 15.68
N GLN A 457 13.77 10.89 15.32
CA GLN A 457 13.54 12.15 14.61
C GLN A 457 12.85 11.94 13.26
N TYR A 458 13.05 10.80 12.61
CA TYR A 458 12.43 10.42 11.35
C TYR A 458 10.95 10.05 11.54
N SER A 459 10.65 9.16 12.49
CA SER A 459 9.29 8.70 12.80
C SER A 459 8.39 9.83 13.33
N SER A 460 8.95 10.80 14.05
CA SER A 460 8.19 11.96 14.54
C SER A 460 7.82 12.98 13.44
N ARG A 461 8.57 13.01 12.33
CA ARG A 461 8.37 13.96 11.23
C ARG A 461 7.40 13.46 10.16
N SER A 462 7.30 12.15 9.95
CA SER A 462 6.50 11.55 8.89
C SER A 462 5.51 10.52 9.44
N LEU A 463 4.22 10.69 9.15
CA LEU A 463 3.18 9.72 9.49
C LEU A 463 3.45 8.36 8.81
N LEU A 464 3.88 8.37 7.54
CA LEU A 464 4.21 7.15 6.82
C LEU A 464 5.32 6.38 7.52
N THR A 465 6.41 7.07 7.88
CA THR A 465 7.53 6.45 8.59
C THR A 465 7.08 5.93 9.95
N PHE A 466 6.24 6.67 10.68
CA PHE A 466 5.66 6.23 11.96
C PHE A 466 4.87 4.93 11.79
N VAL A 467 3.94 4.87 10.84
CA VAL A 467 3.10 3.70 10.57
C VAL A 467 3.95 2.51 10.14
N CYS A 468 4.86 2.69 9.18
CA CYS A 468 5.73 1.60 8.71
C CYS A 468 6.65 1.07 9.82
N VAL A 469 7.24 1.95 10.65
CA VAL A 469 8.09 1.52 11.78
C VAL A 469 7.26 0.83 12.86
N ALA A 470 6.01 1.23 13.08
CA ALA A 470 5.13 0.58 14.05
C ALA A 470 4.74 -0.82 13.58
N CYS A 471 4.29 -0.95 12.33
CA CYS A 471 3.77 -2.19 11.76
C CYS A 471 4.86 -3.21 11.42
N LEU A 472 6.03 -2.77 10.95
CA LEU A 472 7.00 -3.69 10.36
C LEU A 472 8.16 -3.99 11.32
N PRO A 473 8.75 -5.20 11.26
CA PRO A 473 9.95 -5.55 12.01
C PRO A 473 11.17 -4.83 11.42
N ILE A 474 11.23 -3.52 11.61
CA ILE A 474 12.26 -2.62 11.09
C ILE A 474 13.03 -2.04 12.25
N LYS A 475 14.35 -2.09 12.11
CA LYS A 475 15.28 -1.27 12.88
C LYS A 475 16.03 -0.36 11.92
N ILE A 476 15.81 0.95 12.06
CA ILE A 476 16.51 1.97 11.29
C ILE A 476 17.93 2.08 11.84
N GLN A 477 18.94 1.95 10.97
CA GLN A 477 20.30 2.31 11.35
C GLN A 477 20.41 3.83 11.44
N GLU A 478 20.56 4.36 12.66
CA GLU A 478 20.94 5.76 12.87
C GLU A 478 22.45 5.87 12.74
N ASN A 479 22.94 6.57 11.71
CA ASN A 479 24.34 6.98 11.66
C ASN A 479 24.62 7.88 12.88
N PRO A 480 25.64 7.59 13.70
CA PRO A 480 25.97 8.44 14.83
C PRO A 480 26.30 9.86 14.34
N PRO A 481 25.94 10.92 15.10
CA PRO A 481 26.37 12.28 14.77
C PRO A 481 27.91 12.35 14.70
N PRO A 482 28.47 13.25 13.86
CA PRO A 482 29.92 13.41 13.78
C PRO A 482 30.46 13.73 15.17
N LYS A 483 31.37 12.88 15.66
CA LYS A 483 31.99 13.02 16.98
C LYS A 483 32.64 14.41 17.08
N SER A 484 32.27 15.16 18.12
CA SER A 484 33.07 16.30 18.60
C SER A 484 34.48 15.81 18.95
N GLN A 485 35.49 16.56 18.50
CA GLN A 485 36.92 16.23 18.40
C GLN A 485 37.70 15.80 19.67
N ASN A 486 37.09 15.47 20.81
CA ASN A 486 37.84 15.29 22.07
C ASN A 486 37.77 13.88 22.70
N GLN A 487 37.97 12.81 21.94
CA GLN A 487 38.28 11.48 22.49
C GLN A 487 39.28 10.72 21.60
N GLU A 488 40.53 11.16 21.58
CA GLU A 488 41.68 10.30 21.28
C GLU A 488 41.84 9.30 22.44
N ASN A 489 42.01 8.01 22.12
CA ASN A 489 42.17 6.84 23.01
C ASN A 489 40.97 5.88 23.13
N GLN A 490 40.35 5.54 22.00
CA GLN A 490 39.77 4.21 21.82
C GLN A 490 40.45 3.53 20.62
N PRO A 491 40.83 2.24 20.72
CA PRO A 491 41.39 1.52 19.58
C PRO A 491 40.38 1.56 18.42
N PRO A 492 40.86 1.55 17.16
CA PRO A 492 39.99 1.67 16.01
C PRO A 492 38.96 0.54 16.05
N VAL A 493 37.69 0.93 16.20
CA VAL A 493 36.58 0.02 15.94
C VAL A 493 36.62 -0.25 14.46
N ILE A 494 37.24 -1.39 14.09
CA ILE A 494 37.14 -1.95 12.75
C ILE A 494 35.65 -1.95 12.41
N PRO A 495 35.21 -1.27 11.34
CA PRO A 495 33.84 -1.38 10.89
C PRO A 495 33.66 -2.86 10.54
N THR A 496 32.93 -3.59 11.37
CA THR A 496 32.50 -4.94 11.02
C THR A 496 31.67 -4.80 9.76
N ASP A 497 32.25 -5.22 8.63
CA ASP A 497 31.57 -5.42 7.36
C ASP A 497 30.21 -6.04 7.66
N GLN A 498 29.16 -5.24 7.52
CA GLN A 498 27.80 -5.75 7.56
C GLN A 498 27.63 -6.54 6.28
N THR A 499 27.89 -7.84 6.35
CA THR A 499 27.67 -8.79 5.27
C THR A 499 26.22 -8.67 4.81
N HIS A 500 26.00 -7.91 3.74
CA HIS A 500 24.82 -8.05 2.91
C HIS A 500 24.76 -9.53 2.51
N LYS A 501 23.80 -10.27 3.08
CA LYS A 501 23.61 -11.68 2.72
C LYS A 501 23.42 -11.73 1.20
N SER A 502 24.24 -12.53 0.52
CA SER A 502 24.17 -12.63 -0.92
C SER A 502 22.78 -13.12 -1.34
N PRO A 503 22.23 -12.64 -2.47
CA PRO A 503 20.95 -13.15 -3.01
C PRO A 503 20.99 -14.68 -3.22
N LEU A 504 22.18 -15.25 -3.42
CA LEU A 504 22.41 -16.69 -3.48
C LEU A 504 22.02 -17.43 -2.18
N ASN A 505 22.30 -16.85 -1.00
CA ASN A 505 21.92 -17.48 0.29
C ASN A 505 20.39 -17.62 0.41
N TYR A 506 19.65 -16.59 -0.01
CA TYR A 506 18.18 -16.66 -0.03
C TYR A 506 17.65 -17.62 -1.09
N ALA A 507 18.28 -17.72 -2.27
CA ALA A 507 17.92 -18.70 -3.29
C ALA A 507 18.10 -20.14 -2.77
N ILE A 508 19.23 -20.43 -2.10
CA ILE A 508 19.49 -21.74 -1.47
C ILE A 508 18.44 -22.05 -0.40
N LYS A 509 18.11 -21.07 0.46
CA LYS A 509 17.05 -21.24 1.47
C LYS A 509 15.68 -21.47 0.85
N GLY A 510 15.35 -20.81 -0.25
CA GLY A 510 14.12 -21.06 -1.01
C GLY A 510 14.05 -22.47 -1.59
N LEU A 511 15.14 -22.97 -2.17
CA LEU A 511 15.23 -24.35 -2.65
C LEU A 511 15.11 -25.36 -1.51
N LEU A 512 15.76 -25.10 -0.38
CA LEU A 512 15.67 -25.95 0.81
C LEU A 512 14.26 -25.96 1.39
N TRP A 513 13.56 -24.82 1.37
CA TRP A 513 12.16 -24.73 1.76
C TRP A 513 11.26 -25.56 0.85
N ALA A 514 11.41 -25.45 -0.47
CA ALA A 514 10.67 -26.26 -1.44
C ALA A 514 10.93 -27.77 -1.25
N PHE A 515 12.17 -28.17 -0.99
CA PHE A 515 12.52 -29.54 -0.65
C PHE A 515 11.82 -30.02 0.63
N LEU A 516 11.79 -29.20 1.68
CA LEU A 516 11.12 -29.55 2.94
C LEU A 516 9.61 -29.71 2.78
N VAL A 517 8.98 -28.96 1.87
CA VAL A 517 7.56 -29.14 1.53
C VAL A 517 7.33 -30.52 0.90
N VAL A 518 8.17 -30.94 -0.05
CA VAL A 518 8.06 -32.26 -0.69
C VAL A 518 8.32 -33.40 0.28
N VAL A 519 9.28 -33.26 1.21
CA VAL A 519 9.57 -34.28 2.23
C VAL A 519 8.38 -34.49 3.17
N HIS A 520 7.55 -33.46 3.38
CA HIS A 520 6.37 -33.55 4.25
C HIS A 520 5.31 -34.54 3.70
N ASP A 521 5.22 -34.73 2.39
CA ASP A 521 4.32 -35.72 1.77
C ASP A 521 4.67 -37.16 2.18
N TYR A 522 5.88 -37.39 2.70
CA TYR A 522 6.37 -38.70 3.14
C TYR A 522 6.44 -38.84 4.66
N ASN A 523 5.78 -37.96 5.43
CA ASN A 523 5.84 -37.97 6.90
C ASN A 523 5.52 -39.32 7.54
N GLU A 524 4.61 -40.10 6.96
CA GLU A 524 4.20 -41.41 7.50
C GLU A 524 5.36 -42.41 7.57
N TYR A 525 6.39 -42.22 6.74
CA TYR A 525 7.57 -43.09 6.67
C TYR A 525 8.76 -42.57 7.49
N ILE A 526 8.63 -41.40 8.12
CA ILE A 526 9.74 -40.70 8.79
C ILE A 526 9.57 -40.80 10.31
N HIS A 527 10.66 -41.10 11.02
CA HIS A 527 10.63 -41.19 12.48
C HIS A 527 10.16 -39.86 13.13
N PRO A 528 9.24 -39.85 14.12
CA PRO A 528 8.62 -38.63 14.65
C PRO A 528 9.59 -37.56 15.15
N LYS A 529 10.74 -37.97 15.72
CA LYS A 529 11.79 -37.03 16.16
C LYS A 529 12.48 -36.33 14.99
N ILE A 530 12.62 -36.99 13.85
CA ILE A 530 13.18 -36.41 12.63
C ILE A 530 12.19 -35.37 12.08
N ILE A 531 10.89 -35.67 12.08
CA ILE A 531 9.84 -34.71 11.68
C ILE A 531 9.91 -33.43 12.53
N MET A 532 10.07 -33.54 13.85
CA MET A 532 10.23 -32.36 14.73
C MET A 532 11.48 -31.53 14.36
N CYS A 533 12.60 -32.17 14.04
CA CYS A 533 13.80 -31.46 13.58
C CYS A 533 13.58 -30.76 12.23
N LEU A 534 12.93 -31.44 11.29
CA LEU A 534 12.59 -30.88 9.97
C LEU A 534 11.60 -29.70 10.10
N LEU A 535 10.62 -29.79 11.00
CA LEU A 535 9.69 -28.72 11.32
C LEU A 535 10.42 -27.50 11.90
N GLY A 536 11.41 -27.71 12.77
CA GLY A 536 12.25 -26.62 13.28
C GLY A 536 13.09 -25.93 12.20
N LEU A 537 13.63 -26.70 11.26
CA LEU A 537 14.34 -26.16 10.10
C LEU A 537 13.38 -25.37 9.18
N HIS A 538 12.19 -25.92 8.92
CA HIS A 538 11.14 -25.27 8.14
C HIS A 538 10.74 -23.92 8.77
N LEU A 539 10.45 -23.91 10.08
CA LEU A 539 10.10 -22.70 10.82
C LEU A 539 11.20 -21.62 10.72
N TYR A 540 12.46 -22.01 10.90
CA TYR A 540 13.59 -21.08 10.78
C TYR A 540 13.68 -20.47 9.38
N ILE A 541 13.64 -21.30 8.33
CA ILE A 541 13.76 -20.83 6.94
C ILE A 541 12.56 -19.94 6.58
N PHE A 542 11.35 -20.36 6.94
CA PHE A 542 10.13 -19.59 6.72
C PHE A 542 10.23 -18.19 7.35
N LEU A 543 10.60 -18.11 8.63
CA LEU A 543 10.75 -16.83 9.33
C LEU A 543 11.86 -15.96 8.70
N ASP A 544 13.01 -16.53 8.34
CA ASP A 544 14.11 -15.76 7.72
C ASP A 544 13.72 -15.21 6.35
N VAL A 545 13.03 -15.99 5.52
CA VAL A 545 12.57 -15.58 4.18
C VAL A 545 11.46 -14.52 4.27
N VAL A 546 10.41 -14.75 5.07
CA VAL A 546 9.28 -13.82 5.20
C VAL A 546 9.75 -12.47 5.75
N LEU A 547 10.56 -12.48 6.82
CA LEU A 547 11.07 -11.25 7.41
C LEU A 547 12.07 -10.53 6.49
N ALA A 548 12.87 -11.27 5.70
CA ALA A 548 13.75 -10.67 4.70
C ALA A 548 12.95 -10.00 3.56
N LEU A 549 11.87 -10.64 3.08
CA LEU A 549 10.98 -10.06 2.07
C LEU A 549 10.36 -8.75 2.58
N VAL A 550 9.84 -8.77 3.82
CA VAL A 550 9.29 -7.57 4.47
C VAL A 550 10.35 -6.48 4.63
N ALA A 551 11.59 -6.84 4.96
CA ALA A 551 12.69 -5.88 5.02
C ALA A 551 13.01 -5.29 3.64
N VAL A 552 13.06 -6.10 2.57
CA VAL A 552 13.27 -5.58 1.21
C VAL A 552 12.17 -4.60 0.82
N LEU A 553 10.90 -4.97 1.03
CA LEU A 553 9.75 -4.10 0.78
C LEU A 553 9.87 -2.79 1.56
N ALA A 554 10.16 -2.87 2.85
CA ALA A 554 10.36 -1.70 3.70
C ALA A 554 11.51 -0.80 3.24
N ARG A 555 12.63 -1.39 2.81
CA ARG A 555 13.78 -0.65 2.24
C ARG A 555 13.38 0.09 0.97
N THR A 556 12.60 -0.54 0.09
CA THR A 556 12.13 0.10 -1.15
C THR A 556 11.16 1.25 -0.90
N ILE A 557 10.32 1.15 0.15
CA ILE A 557 9.32 2.18 0.50
C ILE A 557 9.96 3.34 1.26
N LEU A 558 10.81 3.05 2.26
CA LEU A 558 11.36 4.06 3.17
C LEU A 558 12.75 4.57 2.77
N GLY A 559 13.48 3.85 1.91
CA GLY A 559 14.84 4.20 1.52
C GLY A 559 15.87 4.07 2.65
N LEU A 560 15.52 3.41 3.76
CA LEU A 560 16.38 3.25 4.94
C LEU A 560 17.04 1.87 4.96
N GLU A 561 18.27 1.82 5.45
CA GLU A 561 18.98 0.55 5.68
C GLU A 561 18.42 -0.14 6.92
N LEU A 562 18.15 -1.44 6.77
CA LEU A 562 17.51 -2.28 7.77
C LEU A 562 18.47 -3.34 8.26
N GLU A 563 18.52 -3.55 9.57
CA GLU A 563 19.27 -4.66 10.14
C GLU A 563 18.63 -6.02 9.77
N PRO A 564 19.44 -7.04 9.42
CA PRO A 564 18.94 -8.39 9.18
C PRO A 564 18.35 -8.99 10.46
N GLN A 565 17.31 -9.82 10.33
CA GLN A 565 16.61 -10.37 11.50
C GLN A 565 17.24 -11.61 12.12
N PHE A 566 17.96 -12.39 11.32
CA PHE A 566 18.72 -13.55 11.78
C PHE A 566 20.18 -13.44 11.34
N ASN A 567 21.09 -13.83 12.23
CA ASN A 567 22.53 -13.86 11.96
C ASN A 567 23.05 -15.30 12.14
N GLU A 568 22.76 -16.15 11.15
CA GLU A 568 23.20 -17.55 11.06
C GLU A 568 23.20 -18.29 12.42
N PRO A 569 22.01 -18.57 12.99
CA PRO A 569 21.86 -19.11 14.35
C PRO A 569 22.49 -20.50 14.52
N HIS A 570 22.67 -21.27 13.45
CA HIS A 570 23.35 -22.56 13.47
C HIS A 570 24.85 -22.46 13.78
N LEU A 571 25.46 -21.26 13.67
CA LEU A 571 26.87 -21.00 14.02
C LEU A 571 27.06 -20.56 15.48
N SER A 572 26.03 -20.69 16.32
CA SER A 572 26.09 -20.24 17.72
C SER A 572 27.03 -21.10 18.54
N THR A 573 27.96 -20.47 19.26
CA THR A 573 28.90 -21.19 20.14
C THR A 573 28.43 -21.28 21.59
N SER A 574 27.39 -20.54 21.98
CA SER A 574 26.79 -20.60 23.32
C SER A 574 25.33 -20.16 23.32
N LEU A 575 24.57 -20.44 24.38
CA LEU A 575 23.15 -20.06 24.46
C LEU A 575 22.99 -18.53 24.52
N GLN A 576 23.92 -17.85 25.18
CA GLN A 576 23.98 -16.39 25.17
C GLN A 576 24.20 -15.82 23.74
N ASP A 577 25.04 -16.48 22.93
CA ASP A 577 25.29 -16.08 21.54
C ASP A 577 24.06 -16.33 20.66
N PHE A 578 23.42 -17.48 20.82
CA PHE A 578 22.19 -17.87 20.12
C PHE A 578 21.07 -16.84 20.35
N TRP A 579 20.62 -16.67 21.59
CA TRP A 579 19.47 -15.80 21.91
C TRP A 579 19.79 -14.31 21.82
N GLY A 580 21.03 -13.91 22.09
CA GLY A 580 21.40 -12.50 22.19
C GLY A 580 21.83 -11.86 20.87
N LYS A 581 22.43 -12.62 19.95
CA LYS A 581 23.13 -12.07 18.78
C LYS A 581 22.78 -12.72 17.45
N ARG A 582 22.01 -13.81 17.45
CA ARG A 582 21.79 -14.59 16.22
C ARG A 582 20.33 -14.93 15.94
N TRP A 583 19.53 -15.15 16.97
CA TRP A 583 18.12 -15.47 16.88
C TRP A 583 17.25 -14.21 17.05
N ASN A 584 16.38 -13.93 16.07
CA ASN A 584 15.37 -12.86 16.06
C ASN A 584 15.83 -11.54 16.70
N LEU A 585 16.73 -10.83 16.01
CA LEU A 585 17.38 -9.62 16.53
C LEU A 585 16.39 -8.48 16.83
N MET A 586 15.28 -8.41 16.11
CA MET A 586 14.24 -7.42 16.43
C MET A 586 13.59 -7.71 17.78
N VAL A 587 13.14 -8.94 18.05
CA VAL A 587 12.54 -9.27 19.35
C VAL A 587 13.55 -9.03 20.47
N SER A 588 14.79 -9.49 20.30
CA SER A 588 15.85 -9.29 21.30
C SER A 588 16.15 -7.81 21.55
N SER A 589 16.12 -6.96 20.52
CA SER A 589 16.30 -5.51 20.66
C SER A 589 15.13 -4.84 21.37
N ILE A 590 13.89 -5.19 21.04
CA ILE A 590 12.69 -4.62 21.68
C ILE A 590 12.63 -5.02 23.14
N LEU A 591 12.79 -6.32 23.44
CA LEU A 591 12.79 -6.82 24.82
C LEU A 591 13.94 -6.25 25.65
N ARG A 592 15.07 -5.96 25.01
CA ARG A 592 16.20 -5.32 25.68
C ARG A 592 15.82 -3.92 26.18
N GLN A 593 15.13 -3.13 25.36
CA GLN A 593 14.69 -1.78 25.71
C GLN A 593 13.51 -1.80 26.69
N THR A 594 12.53 -2.69 26.48
CA THR A 594 11.32 -2.71 27.31
C THR A 594 11.49 -3.38 28.67
N VAL A 595 12.35 -4.40 28.79
CA VAL A 595 12.48 -5.20 30.02
C VAL A 595 13.91 -5.20 30.53
N TYR A 596 14.86 -5.64 29.72
CA TYR A 596 16.21 -5.92 30.21
C TYR A 596 16.87 -4.70 30.83
N GLU A 597 16.89 -3.57 30.13
CA GLU A 597 17.55 -2.34 30.60
C GLU A 597 16.85 -1.74 31.83
N PRO A 598 15.51 -1.59 31.85
CA PRO A 598 14.77 -1.18 33.05
C PRO A 598 15.04 -2.10 34.26
N THR A 599 14.89 -3.42 34.10
CA THR A 599 15.10 -4.39 35.20
C THR A 599 16.54 -4.41 35.66
N ARG A 600 17.52 -4.31 34.75
CA ARG A 600 18.94 -4.23 35.11
C ARG A 600 19.25 -2.95 35.88
N ASN A 601 18.66 -1.81 35.48
CA ASN A 601 18.87 -0.53 36.16
C ASN A 601 18.29 -0.53 37.58
N ILE A 602 17.12 -1.13 37.78
CA ILE A 602 16.56 -1.38 39.11
C ILE A 602 17.45 -2.35 39.89
N GLY A 603 17.87 -3.45 39.27
CA GLY A 603 18.71 -4.48 39.88
C GLY A 603 20.10 -4.00 40.31
N LYS A 604 20.65 -2.94 39.68
CA LYS A 604 21.89 -2.29 40.14
C LYS A 604 21.78 -1.77 41.58
N ARG A 605 20.58 -1.32 41.99
CA ARG A 605 20.33 -0.78 43.33
C ARG A 605 20.23 -1.90 44.38
N PHE A 606 19.64 -3.04 44.03
CA PHE A 606 19.34 -4.12 44.99
C PHE A 606 20.38 -5.25 45.01
N VAL A 607 20.89 -5.69 43.86
CA VAL A 607 21.76 -6.89 43.73
C VAL A 607 23.20 -6.51 43.34
N GLY A 608 23.46 -5.23 43.15
CA GLY A 608 24.76 -4.70 42.75
C GLY A 608 25.06 -4.82 41.26
N ARG A 609 26.02 -4.03 40.78
CA ARG A 609 26.33 -3.89 39.33
C ARG A 609 26.78 -5.21 38.68
N ARG A 610 27.52 -6.05 39.42
CA ARG A 610 28.06 -7.33 38.95
C ARG A 610 26.97 -8.36 38.66
N TRP A 611 25.92 -8.41 39.49
CA TRP A 611 24.87 -9.43 39.42
C TRP A 611 23.55 -8.92 38.82
N SER A 612 23.41 -7.59 38.63
CA SER A 612 22.26 -6.96 37.94
C SER A 612 21.81 -7.62 36.61
N PRO A 613 22.67 -8.26 35.79
CA PRO A 613 22.21 -8.93 34.58
C PRO A 613 21.35 -10.18 34.82
N ILE A 614 21.51 -10.87 35.97
CA ILE A 614 20.77 -12.11 36.28
C ILE A 614 19.25 -11.88 36.33
N PRO A 615 18.73 -10.99 37.21
CA PRO A 615 17.28 -10.75 37.26
C PRO A 615 16.76 -10.13 35.95
N ALA A 616 17.59 -9.39 35.21
CA ALA A 616 17.21 -8.81 33.93
C ALA A 616 17.03 -9.86 32.83
N VAL A 617 17.91 -10.87 32.74
CA VAL A 617 17.75 -11.99 31.80
C VAL A 617 16.51 -12.79 32.13
N LEU A 618 16.32 -13.17 33.40
CA LEU A 618 15.15 -13.95 33.82
C LEU A 618 13.82 -13.23 33.53
N ALA A 619 13.73 -11.93 33.84
CA ALA A 619 12.55 -11.14 33.52
C ALA A 619 12.30 -11.03 32.01
N THR A 620 13.37 -10.91 31.22
CA THR A 620 13.27 -10.85 29.75
C THR A 620 12.74 -12.16 29.18
N PHE A 621 13.24 -13.31 29.65
CA PHE A 621 12.77 -14.62 29.22
C PHE A 621 11.35 -14.91 29.71
N LEU A 622 10.97 -14.46 30.91
CA LEU A 622 9.59 -14.58 31.40
C LEU A 622 8.60 -13.80 30.53
N LEU A 623 8.91 -12.55 30.17
CA LEU A 623 8.01 -11.79 29.29
C LEU A 623 7.97 -12.39 27.89
N SER A 624 9.12 -12.84 27.37
CA SER A 624 9.18 -13.58 26.11
C SER A 624 8.30 -14.84 26.16
N ALA A 625 8.35 -15.58 27.27
CA ALA A 625 7.56 -16.79 27.50
C ALA A 625 6.05 -16.52 27.42
N ILE A 626 5.58 -15.48 28.13
CA ILE A 626 4.18 -15.05 28.08
C ILE A 626 3.77 -14.66 26.66
N MET A 627 4.62 -13.88 25.95
CA MET A 627 4.32 -13.48 24.58
C MET A 627 4.25 -14.66 23.61
N HIS A 628 5.14 -15.65 23.75
CA HIS A 628 5.08 -16.85 22.93
C HIS A 628 3.84 -17.70 23.23
N GLU A 629 3.40 -17.77 24.49
CA GLU A 629 2.14 -18.44 24.83
C GLU A 629 0.94 -17.77 24.15
N VAL A 630 0.92 -16.44 24.13
CA VAL A 630 -0.08 -15.64 23.41
C VAL A 630 0.03 -15.86 21.89
N MET A 631 1.23 -15.92 21.32
CA MET A 631 1.42 -16.24 19.90
C MET A 631 0.90 -17.64 19.55
N PHE A 632 1.20 -18.64 20.38
CA PHE A 632 0.69 -20.00 20.20
C PHE A 632 -0.83 -20.04 20.30
N TYR A 633 -1.45 -19.23 21.17
CA TYR A 633 -2.89 -19.11 21.21
C TYR A 633 -3.47 -18.55 19.91
N TYR A 634 -2.87 -17.50 19.31
CA TYR A 634 -3.33 -17.00 18.01
C TYR A 634 -3.20 -18.03 16.89
N LEU A 635 -2.08 -18.76 16.86
CA LEU A 635 -1.77 -19.75 15.81
C LEU A 635 -2.63 -21.02 15.94
N LEU A 636 -2.79 -21.52 17.16
CA LEU A 636 -3.39 -22.84 17.41
C LEU A 636 -4.86 -22.77 17.86
N ARG A 637 -5.33 -21.62 18.35
CA ARG A 637 -6.69 -21.42 18.91
C ARG A 637 -7.08 -22.43 20.01
N VAL A 638 -6.09 -22.98 20.69
CA VAL A 638 -6.26 -23.88 21.83
C VAL A 638 -5.76 -23.24 23.11
N LYS A 639 -6.34 -23.63 24.25
CA LYS A 639 -5.93 -23.11 25.57
C LYS A 639 -4.43 -23.32 25.82
N PRO A 640 -3.76 -22.33 26.44
CA PRO A 640 -2.35 -22.38 26.74
C PRO A 640 -2.03 -23.52 27.71
N THR A 641 -1.00 -24.33 27.40
CA THR A 641 -0.54 -25.45 28.22
C THR A 641 0.72 -25.11 29.01
N TRP A 642 1.30 -23.94 28.79
CA TRP A 642 2.52 -23.45 29.45
C TRP A 642 3.79 -24.26 29.14
N GLU A 643 3.75 -25.23 28.22
CA GLU A 643 4.93 -26.01 27.79
C GLU A 643 5.99 -25.10 27.15
N VAL A 644 5.55 -24.17 26.28
CA VAL A 644 6.42 -23.16 25.64
C VAL A 644 6.96 -22.18 26.67
N THR A 645 6.15 -21.86 27.68
CA THR A 645 6.59 -21.03 28.80
C THR A 645 7.76 -21.71 29.54
N TRP A 646 7.64 -22.99 29.86
CA TRP A 646 8.71 -23.76 30.50
C TRP A 646 9.96 -23.87 29.62
N PHE A 647 9.81 -24.04 28.31
CA PHE A 647 10.93 -24.00 27.37
C PHE A 647 11.73 -22.70 27.51
N LEU A 648 11.08 -21.54 27.44
CA LEU A 648 11.77 -20.25 27.52
C LEU A 648 12.34 -19.98 28.92
N LEU A 649 11.65 -20.36 29.99
CA LEU A 649 12.17 -20.21 31.35
C LEU A 649 13.42 -21.09 31.59
N LEU A 650 13.43 -22.32 31.10
CA LEU A 650 14.59 -23.20 31.16
C LEU A 650 15.78 -22.58 30.42
N HIS A 651 15.58 -22.08 29.20
CA HIS A 651 16.62 -21.39 28.44
C HIS A 651 17.11 -20.13 29.14
N GLY A 652 16.22 -19.34 29.74
CA GLY A 652 16.57 -18.15 30.52
C GLY A 652 17.42 -18.49 31.75
N PHE A 653 17.10 -19.58 32.45
CA PHE A 653 17.90 -20.10 33.55
C PHE A 653 19.28 -20.58 33.08
N CYS A 654 19.35 -21.35 32.00
CA CYS A 654 20.61 -21.83 31.43
C CYS A 654 21.52 -20.68 30.96
N VAL A 655 20.97 -19.65 30.29
CA VAL A 655 21.74 -18.45 29.90
C VAL A 655 22.25 -17.70 31.14
N THR A 656 21.44 -17.62 32.19
CA THR A 656 21.83 -16.98 33.45
C THR A 656 22.97 -17.74 34.14
N LEU A 657 22.89 -19.07 34.16
CA LEU A 657 23.94 -19.94 34.66
C LEU A 657 25.22 -19.81 33.85
N GLU A 658 25.11 -19.77 32.51
CA GLU A 658 26.23 -19.52 31.60
C GLU A 658 26.94 -18.19 31.92
N ILE A 659 26.17 -17.11 32.14
CA ILE A 659 26.70 -15.79 32.53
C ILE A 659 27.41 -15.86 33.89
N ALA A 660 26.83 -16.57 34.86
CA ALA A 660 27.42 -16.73 36.20
C ALA A 660 28.74 -17.50 36.14
N ILE A 661 28.78 -18.63 35.43
CA ILE A 661 29.97 -19.46 35.22
C ILE A 661 31.07 -18.65 34.51
N LYS A 662 30.75 -17.98 33.40
CA LYS A 662 31.71 -17.13 32.66
C LYS A 662 32.31 -16.03 33.55
N LYS A 663 31.50 -15.43 34.44
CA LYS A 663 31.95 -14.42 35.41
C LYS A 663 32.76 -14.99 36.57
N ALA A 664 32.49 -16.21 37.01
CA ALA A 664 33.23 -16.89 38.06
C ALA A 664 34.61 -17.35 37.57
N LEU A 665 34.66 -17.93 36.38
CA LEU A 665 35.87 -18.49 35.77
C LEU A 665 36.78 -17.44 35.10
N LYS A 666 36.40 -16.14 35.10
CA LYS A 666 37.13 -15.02 34.47
C LYS A 666 37.58 -15.31 33.02
N GLY A 667 36.84 -16.13 32.28
CA GLY A 667 37.17 -16.50 30.91
C GLY A 667 38.39 -17.43 30.73
N ARG A 668 38.91 -18.05 31.81
CA ARG A 668 40.10 -18.92 31.76
C ARG A 668 39.88 -20.27 31.08
N TRP A 669 38.64 -20.75 31.02
CA TRP A 669 38.25 -22.00 30.35
C TRP A 669 37.34 -21.68 29.18
N GLN A 670 37.80 -21.99 27.96
CA GLN A 670 36.98 -21.90 26.75
C GLN A 670 37.07 -23.23 25.99
N LEU A 671 35.91 -23.86 25.78
CA LEU A 671 35.81 -25.05 24.95
C LEU A 671 36.11 -24.72 23.48
N PRO A 672 36.67 -25.65 22.69
CA PRO A 672 36.81 -25.49 21.25
C PRO A 672 35.47 -25.10 20.61
N ARG A 673 35.50 -24.15 19.66
CA ARG A 673 34.29 -23.56 19.05
C ARG A 673 33.34 -24.60 18.47
N LEU A 674 33.87 -25.64 17.83
CA LEU A 674 33.08 -26.72 17.22
C LEU A 674 32.31 -27.52 18.28
N ILE A 675 33.00 -27.92 19.35
CA ILE A 675 32.42 -28.70 20.45
C ILE A 675 31.35 -27.87 21.17
N SER A 676 31.66 -26.62 21.49
CA SER A 676 30.72 -25.69 22.12
C SER A 676 29.50 -25.42 21.24
N GLY A 677 29.70 -25.31 19.92
CA GLY A 677 28.62 -25.16 18.94
C GLY A 677 27.70 -26.37 18.87
N LEU A 678 28.26 -27.58 18.78
CA LEU A 678 27.49 -28.84 18.77
C LEU A 678 26.65 -28.99 20.04
N PHE A 679 27.22 -28.71 21.21
CA PHE A 679 26.47 -28.74 22.48
C PHE A 679 25.35 -27.69 22.51
N THR A 680 25.62 -26.49 22.01
CA THR A 680 24.62 -25.40 22.00
C THR A 680 23.44 -25.74 21.11
N ILE A 681 23.70 -26.12 19.85
CA ILE A 681 22.66 -26.48 18.89
C ILE A 681 21.96 -27.76 19.31
N GLY A 682 22.70 -28.76 19.77
CA GLY A 682 22.14 -30.01 20.29
C GLY A 682 21.20 -29.77 21.47
N PHE A 683 21.57 -28.90 22.42
CA PHE A 683 20.71 -28.52 23.53
C PHE A 683 19.43 -27.80 23.06
N VAL A 684 19.55 -26.84 22.15
CA VAL A 684 18.40 -26.13 21.57
C VAL A 684 17.45 -27.11 20.88
N VAL A 685 17.96 -27.97 20.00
CA VAL A 685 17.15 -28.96 19.27
C VAL A 685 16.49 -29.96 20.22
N ALA A 686 17.24 -30.50 21.20
CA ALA A 686 16.71 -31.46 22.16
C ALA A 686 15.59 -30.87 23.01
N THR A 687 15.79 -29.66 23.54
CA THR A 687 14.77 -28.97 24.33
C THR A 687 13.57 -28.53 23.49
N SER A 688 13.77 -28.16 22.21
CA SER A 688 12.66 -27.85 21.29
C SER A 688 11.83 -29.11 20.95
N CYS A 689 12.46 -30.25 20.73
CA CYS A 689 11.77 -31.53 20.51
C CYS A 689 11.04 -32.04 21.75
N TRP A 690 11.39 -31.55 22.94
CA TRP A 690 10.77 -31.92 24.21
C TRP A 690 9.62 -30.99 24.60
N LEU A 691 9.80 -29.67 24.52
CA LEU A 691 8.86 -28.70 25.10
C LEU A 691 8.21 -27.75 24.08
N PHE A 692 8.73 -27.64 22.85
CA PHE A 692 8.25 -26.66 21.87
C PHE A 692 7.36 -27.27 20.77
N PHE A 693 7.83 -28.33 20.10
CA PHE A 693 7.13 -28.96 18.97
C PHE A 693 6.00 -29.95 19.29
N PRO A 694 5.95 -30.64 20.46
CA PRO A 694 4.90 -31.63 20.70
C PRO A 694 3.48 -31.08 20.60
N LYS A 695 3.22 -29.86 21.07
CA LYS A 695 1.89 -29.27 21.07
C LYS A 695 1.41 -28.84 19.68
N PRO A 696 2.16 -28.08 18.86
CA PRO A 696 1.81 -27.78 17.48
C PRO A 696 1.47 -29.04 16.67
N LEU A 697 2.28 -30.10 16.80
CA LEU A 697 2.06 -31.37 16.11
C LEU A 697 0.78 -32.09 16.59
N LYS A 698 0.51 -32.13 17.90
CA LYS A 698 -0.76 -32.67 18.44
C LYS A 698 -1.98 -31.91 17.92
N CYS A 699 -1.84 -30.62 17.67
CA CYS A 699 -2.91 -29.77 17.14
C CYS A 699 -2.94 -29.74 15.60
N ARG A 700 -2.17 -30.60 14.92
CA ARG A 700 -2.07 -30.66 13.45
C ARG A 700 -1.77 -29.30 12.80
N ALA A 701 -1.00 -28.46 13.49
CA ALA A 701 -0.67 -27.11 13.03
C ALA A 701 0.23 -27.14 11.78
N ASP A 702 1.04 -28.18 11.65
CA ASP A 702 1.80 -28.49 10.46
C ASP A 702 0.87 -28.79 9.29
N ALA A 703 -0.04 -29.76 9.43
CA ALA A 703 -1.00 -30.09 8.36
C ALA A 703 -1.82 -28.87 7.92
N ARG A 704 -2.32 -28.09 8.88
CA ARG A 704 -3.09 -26.87 8.61
C ARG A 704 -2.26 -25.80 7.87
N ALA A 705 -0.98 -25.65 8.20
CA ALA A 705 -0.10 -24.73 7.48
C ALA A 705 0.17 -25.20 6.03
N PHE A 706 0.27 -26.50 5.80
CA PHE A 706 0.42 -27.04 4.43
C PHE A 706 -0.87 -26.96 3.61
N GLU A 707 -2.03 -27.19 4.22
CA GLU A 707 -3.34 -26.94 3.62
C GLU A 707 -3.47 -25.46 3.20
N GLU A 708 -3.06 -24.53 4.05
CA GLU A 708 -3.02 -23.10 3.71
C GLU A 708 -2.05 -22.79 2.55
N TYR A 709 -0.88 -23.43 2.47
CA TYR A 709 0.02 -23.30 1.31
C TYR A 709 -0.62 -23.81 0.01
N ALA A 710 -1.33 -24.93 0.07
CA ALA A 710 -2.03 -25.51 -1.06
C ALA A 710 -3.17 -24.58 -1.51
N ALA A 711 -3.96 -24.05 -0.58
CA ALA A 711 -5.03 -23.09 -0.86
C ALA A 711 -4.49 -21.79 -1.48
N LEU A 712 -3.40 -21.22 -0.94
CA LEU A 712 -2.72 -20.05 -1.51
C LEU A 712 -2.17 -20.32 -2.92
N ARG A 713 -1.63 -21.51 -3.15
CA ARG A 713 -1.12 -21.91 -4.47
C ARG A 713 -2.26 -22.11 -5.47
N ALA A 714 -3.36 -22.75 -5.05
CA ALA A 714 -4.54 -22.95 -5.89
C ALA A 714 -5.13 -21.59 -6.28
N PHE A 715 -5.33 -20.71 -5.30
CA PHE A 715 -5.75 -19.33 -5.53
C PHE A 715 -4.81 -18.59 -6.49
N GLY A 716 -3.49 -18.63 -6.27
CA GLY A 716 -2.51 -17.99 -7.15
C GLY A 716 -2.42 -18.62 -8.54
N SER A 717 -2.62 -19.93 -8.66
CA SER A 717 -2.67 -20.66 -9.93
C SER A 717 -3.93 -20.34 -10.71
N ASP A 718 -5.07 -20.18 -10.05
CA ASP A 718 -6.34 -19.79 -10.65
C ASP A 718 -6.32 -18.32 -11.10
N CYS A 719 -5.75 -17.43 -10.28
CA CYS A 719 -5.36 -16.08 -10.69
C CYS A 719 -4.48 -16.13 -11.95
N SER A 720 -3.43 -16.95 -11.94
CA SER A 720 -2.54 -17.14 -13.10
C SER A 720 -3.25 -17.75 -14.32
N HIS A 721 -4.19 -18.68 -14.13
CA HIS A 721 -4.97 -19.28 -15.22
C HIS A 721 -6.03 -18.31 -15.77
N ALA A 722 -6.60 -17.44 -14.94
CA ALA A 722 -7.43 -16.33 -15.38
C ALA A 722 -6.62 -15.25 -16.12
N LEU A 723 -5.35 -15.05 -15.72
CA LEU A 723 -4.39 -14.12 -16.33
C LEU A 723 -3.80 -14.62 -17.66
N PHE A 724 -3.54 -15.93 -17.81
CA PHE A 724 -2.74 -16.50 -18.91
C PHE A 724 -3.40 -17.69 -19.64
N GLY A 725 -4.49 -18.25 -19.14
CA GLY A 725 -5.20 -19.37 -19.76
C GLY A 725 -5.99 -18.92 -21.00
N ARG A 726 -5.68 -19.50 -22.16
CA ARG A 726 -6.57 -19.37 -23.33
C ARG A 726 -7.93 -19.98 -23.00
N PRO A 727 -9.06 -19.36 -23.39
CA PRO A 727 -10.36 -20.01 -23.28
C PRO A 727 -10.32 -21.30 -24.10
N SER A 728 -10.48 -22.45 -23.43
CA SER A 728 -10.76 -23.71 -24.10
C SER A 728 -12.11 -23.54 -24.80
N ILE A 729 -12.07 -23.46 -26.12
CA ILE A 729 -13.25 -23.59 -26.97
C ILE A 729 -13.79 -24.99 -26.75
N THR A 730 -14.78 -25.12 -25.87
CA THR A 730 -15.64 -26.30 -25.83
C THR A 730 -16.40 -26.34 -27.16
N ARG A 731 -15.94 -27.19 -28.08
CA ARG A 731 -16.75 -27.63 -29.21
C ARG A 731 -17.95 -28.38 -28.65
N SER A 732 -19.12 -27.76 -28.73
CA SER A 732 -20.40 -28.47 -28.70
C SER A 732 -20.48 -29.37 -29.93
N HIS A 733 -20.47 -30.68 -29.70
CA HIS A 733 -21.09 -31.65 -30.59
C HIS A 733 -22.15 -32.41 -29.80
#